data_AF-D8IT08-F1
#
_entry.id   AF-D8IT08-F1
#
_cell.length_a   1.000
_cell.length_b   1.000
_cell.length_c   1.000
_cell.angle_alpha   90.00
_cell.angle_beta   90.00
_cell.angle_gamma   90.00
#
_symmetry.space_group_name_H-M   'P 1'
#
loop_
_entity.id
_entity.type
_entity.pdbx_description
1 polymer ?
#
loop_
_entity_poly.entity_id
_entity_poly.type
_entity_poly.pdbx_seq_one_letter_code
_entity_poly.pdbx_strand_id
1 'polypeptide(L)'
;MATSTGTISTSAGPLDVATLVSQLISAESQSQLTPLTTQASSYNTLISAYGSLKSAMSTYQSAIKAMTSASFSAQKSSVSNAGTGSNLTTDPFSADINGDDSTKILAQKIQSAGISSGTTFNAGDSIAIKIGTNSPVFVTLQANSTLAGVRDAINAGKTGATASIVTDGAGDHLVLESNTGGTANTIKVTANNSLSGFFYDPSSSTPSTMTQTQAPRDATKAASGNYAVAVSQLAQAEKLSSASIAPGSTFDNGLLAIKTGSGSTTIIKPTTNTLAGVRDAINSSDAGVNATIVSDGTNDHLVVTAKNSGSTNTIKITGTENFAVFNSDPSGTVTSPNVASGQTYSAGNLTLKVGDSSFNIAPVANGSGNIDLTQVKLAINNANAGVTASITNDGSNDHLVLTPTGSSATAAVSLTGTSDYAGLSMSGMGQLLKAQDAKLSIDGVNVTSPTNKVENVISGVTLNLSKVTTSADNFTLNISNDTSGITTAANSFVTAYNTLAKAVAGMTAQTPSTTLGQANTSAPLASESSVQTIMSQLRNTLFSTVDGGNGINTLSDIGISFQKDGTLALDSTKLSTAATNNFAGIANLFAGTDPDPTNTTSSKNGIVTKLQTLMTSLLSDNGIIATKTSGLQASLKINQDRQTAVQSRLSNLKDAYTNQFNQLNLTLSSMQSTQSYLTQQLANLAKSSG
;
A
#
# COMPACT_ATOMS: atom_id res chain seq x y z
N MET A 1 -16.39 -54.65 -50.98
CA MET A 1 -16.01 -56.06 -50.72
C MET A 1 -14.65 -56.29 -51.35
N ALA A 2 -13.61 -56.40 -50.53
CA ALA A 2 -12.27 -56.80 -50.97
C ALA A 2 -12.13 -58.31 -50.70
N THR A 3 -11.78 -59.05 -51.73
CA THR A 3 -11.62 -60.50 -51.74
C THR A 3 -10.49 -60.91 -50.82
N SER A 4 -10.81 -61.57 -49.70
CA SER A 4 -9.85 -62.28 -48.86
C SER A 4 -9.32 -63.49 -49.63
N THR A 5 -8.10 -63.40 -50.13
CA THR A 5 -7.37 -64.50 -50.78
C THR A 5 -6.49 -65.24 -49.77
N GLY A 6 -6.98 -65.45 -48.56
CA GLY A 6 -6.30 -66.29 -47.57
C GLY A 6 -6.30 -67.74 -48.02
N THR A 7 -5.22 -68.18 -48.67
CA THR A 7 -4.92 -69.61 -48.87
C THR A 7 -4.79 -70.27 -47.50
N ILE A 8 -5.69 -71.20 -47.19
CA ILE A 8 -5.52 -72.11 -46.06
C ILE A 8 -4.32 -73.00 -46.40
N SER A 9 -3.18 -72.75 -45.75
CA SER A 9 -2.02 -73.62 -45.82
C SER A 9 -2.38 -74.98 -45.20
N THR A 10 -2.36 -76.03 -46.02
CA THR A 10 -2.54 -77.43 -45.57
C THR A 10 -1.21 -78.06 -45.12
N SER A 11 -0.18 -77.25 -44.84
CA SER A 11 1.03 -77.69 -44.14
C SER A 11 1.04 -77.07 -42.75
N ALA A 12 0.52 -77.81 -41.78
CA ALA A 12 0.52 -77.40 -40.39
C ALA A 12 1.95 -77.51 -39.82
N GLY A 13 2.73 -76.43 -39.92
CA GLY A 13 3.77 -76.14 -38.93
C GLY A 13 3.12 -75.68 -37.62
N PRO A 14 3.86 -75.67 -36.49
CA PRO A 14 3.31 -75.14 -35.23
C PRO A 14 2.85 -73.70 -35.44
N LEU A 15 1.61 -73.40 -35.04
CA LEU A 15 1.01 -72.06 -35.17
C LEU A 15 1.86 -71.03 -34.42
N ASP A 16 2.17 -69.88 -35.03
CA ASP A 16 2.77 -68.73 -34.31
C ASP A 16 1.70 -68.03 -33.46
N VAL A 17 1.42 -68.65 -32.32
CA VAL A 17 0.41 -68.20 -31.35
C VAL A 17 0.70 -66.78 -30.87
N ALA A 18 1.97 -66.42 -30.69
CA ALA A 18 2.35 -65.11 -30.16
C ALA A 18 1.97 -63.97 -31.12
N THR A 19 2.28 -64.12 -32.41
CA THR A 19 1.96 -63.10 -33.42
C THR A 19 0.45 -63.00 -33.66
N LEU A 20 -0.26 -64.14 -33.76
CA LEU A 20 -1.70 -64.15 -34.02
C LEU A 20 -2.50 -63.52 -32.86
N VAL A 21 -2.19 -63.90 -31.62
CA VAL A 21 -2.83 -63.31 -30.43
C VAL A 21 -2.53 -61.82 -30.34
N SER A 22 -1.28 -61.40 -30.61
CA SER A 22 -0.91 -59.98 -30.61
C SER A 22 -1.72 -59.16 -31.64
N GLN A 23 -1.88 -59.67 -32.86
CA GLN A 23 -2.66 -59.01 -33.91
C GLN A 23 -4.15 -58.91 -33.55
N LEU A 24 -4.75 -59.99 -33.04
CA LEU A 24 -6.15 -60.01 -32.61
C LEU A 24 -6.42 -59.03 -31.46
N ILE A 25 -5.56 -59.05 -30.44
CA ILE A 25 -5.69 -58.14 -29.30
C ILE A 25 -5.44 -56.69 -29.71
N SER A 26 -4.55 -56.42 -30.66
CA SER A 26 -4.32 -55.07 -31.18
C SER A 26 -5.54 -54.52 -31.91
N ALA A 27 -6.19 -55.33 -32.75
CA ALA A 27 -7.42 -54.94 -33.45
C ALA A 27 -8.59 -54.68 -32.47
N GLU A 28 -8.77 -55.57 -31.48
CA GLU A 28 -9.81 -55.42 -30.46
C GLU A 28 -9.55 -54.20 -29.56
N SER A 29 -8.29 -54.00 -29.16
CA SER A 29 -7.83 -52.82 -28.42
C SER A 29 -8.12 -51.53 -29.18
N GLN A 30 -7.82 -51.49 -30.47
CA GLN A 30 -8.07 -50.32 -31.30
C GLN A 30 -9.57 -50.01 -31.42
N SER A 31 -10.42 -51.03 -31.55
CA SER A 31 -11.87 -50.86 -31.63
C SER A 31 -12.47 -50.31 -30.33
N GLN A 32 -12.03 -50.82 -29.16
CA GLN A 32 -12.64 -50.47 -27.88
C GLN A 32 -12.01 -49.25 -27.19
N LEU A 33 -10.68 -49.09 -27.25
CA LEU A 33 -9.98 -48.02 -26.54
C LEU A 33 -9.95 -46.72 -27.33
N THR A 34 -9.89 -46.75 -28.68
CA THR A 34 -9.80 -45.51 -29.47
C THR A 34 -10.95 -44.53 -29.18
N PRO A 35 -12.24 -44.95 -29.16
CA PRO A 35 -13.34 -44.04 -28.87
C PRO A 35 -13.26 -43.44 -27.45
N LEU A 36 -12.83 -44.24 -26.47
CA LEU A 36 -12.66 -43.77 -25.09
C LEU A 36 -11.51 -42.78 -24.97
N THR A 37 -10.37 -43.05 -25.61
CA THR A 37 -9.21 -42.16 -25.65
C THR A 37 -9.55 -40.84 -26.34
N THR A 38 -10.32 -40.88 -27.44
CA THR A 38 -10.81 -39.67 -28.11
C THR A 38 -11.74 -38.87 -27.21
N GLN A 39 -12.66 -39.51 -26.49
CA GLN A 39 -13.53 -38.84 -25.51
C GLN A 39 -12.74 -38.22 -24.36
N ALA A 40 -11.77 -38.94 -23.78
CA ALA A 40 -10.90 -38.42 -22.72
C ALA A 40 -10.09 -37.20 -23.20
N SER A 41 -9.57 -37.25 -24.42
CA SER A 41 -8.88 -36.13 -25.04
C SER A 41 -9.80 -34.91 -25.19
N SER A 42 -11.03 -35.12 -25.67
CA SER A 42 -12.04 -34.07 -25.78
C SER A 42 -12.37 -33.42 -24.44
N TYR A 43 -12.58 -34.22 -23.37
CA TYR A 43 -12.80 -33.69 -22.02
C TYR A 43 -11.60 -32.87 -21.52
N ASN A 44 -10.37 -33.34 -21.73
CA ASN A 44 -9.15 -32.60 -21.35
C ASN A 44 -9.02 -31.27 -22.10
N THR A 45 -9.34 -31.25 -23.40
CA THR A 45 -9.35 -30.02 -24.19
C THR A 45 -10.40 -29.04 -23.65
N LEU A 46 -11.61 -29.51 -23.34
CA LEU A 46 -12.66 -28.68 -22.75
C LEU A 46 -12.27 -28.13 -21.37
N ILE A 47 -11.74 -28.99 -20.48
CA ILE A 47 -11.25 -28.57 -19.14
C ILE A 47 -10.20 -27.46 -19.28
N SER A 48 -9.24 -27.63 -20.18
CA SER A 48 -8.18 -26.64 -20.44
C SER A 48 -8.74 -25.33 -20.99
N ALA A 49 -9.73 -25.41 -21.89
CA ALA A 49 -10.39 -24.24 -22.46
C ALA A 49 -11.23 -23.48 -21.42
N TYR A 50 -11.97 -24.19 -20.55
CA TYR A 50 -12.68 -23.58 -19.41
C TYR A 50 -11.70 -22.97 -18.38
N GLY A 51 -10.53 -23.59 -18.17
CA GLY A 51 -9.46 -22.99 -17.38
C GLY A 51 -8.95 -21.68 -17.98
N SER A 52 -8.77 -21.64 -19.30
CA SER A 52 -8.38 -20.42 -20.02
C SER A 52 -9.46 -19.33 -19.95
N LEU A 53 -10.73 -19.70 -20.07
CA LEU A 53 -11.87 -18.79 -19.88
C LEU A 53 -11.91 -18.23 -18.46
N LYS A 54 -11.73 -19.08 -17.44
CA LYS A 54 -11.66 -18.68 -16.02
C LYS A 54 -10.54 -17.65 -15.81
N SER A 55 -9.36 -17.89 -16.38
CA SER A 55 -8.23 -16.97 -16.32
C SER A 55 -8.55 -15.63 -16.99
N ALA A 56 -9.10 -15.64 -18.21
CA ALA A 56 -9.47 -14.40 -18.91
C ALA A 56 -10.53 -13.59 -18.13
N MET A 57 -11.51 -14.27 -17.54
CA MET A 57 -12.53 -13.65 -16.70
C MET A 57 -11.97 -13.11 -15.38
N SER A 58 -11.03 -13.81 -14.75
CA SER A 58 -10.33 -13.34 -13.54
C SER A 58 -9.49 -12.09 -13.83
N THR A 59 -8.81 -12.04 -14.98
CA THR A 59 -8.08 -10.85 -15.43
C THR A 59 -9.03 -9.67 -15.64
N TYR A 60 -10.18 -9.89 -16.28
CA TYR A 60 -11.20 -8.85 -16.45
C TYR A 60 -11.79 -8.39 -15.11
N GLN A 61 -12.10 -9.32 -14.19
CA GLN A 61 -12.56 -9.00 -12.84
C GLN A 61 -11.55 -8.13 -12.10
N SER A 62 -10.26 -8.45 -12.20
CA SER A 62 -9.18 -7.68 -11.58
C SER A 62 -9.08 -6.28 -12.17
N ALA A 63 -9.17 -6.16 -13.50
CA ALA A 63 -9.16 -4.87 -14.19
C ALA A 63 -10.35 -3.98 -13.77
N ILE A 64 -11.56 -4.53 -13.67
CA ILE A 64 -12.74 -3.80 -13.19
C ILE A 64 -12.60 -3.47 -11.69
N LYS A 65 -12.00 -4.35 -10.88
CA LYS A 65 -11.76 -4.11 -9.45
C LYS A 65 -10.81 -2.94 -9.20
N ALA A 66 -9.84 -2.74 -10.09
CA ALA A 66 -8.93 -1.59 -10.04
C ALA A 66 -9.65 -0.27 -10.37
N MET A 67 -10.84 -0.32 -10.99
CA MET A 67 -11.64 0.87 -11.25
C MET A 67 -12.44 1.24 -10.01
N THR A 68 -12.14 2.40 -9.44
CA THR A 68 -12.80 2.89 -8.22
C THR A 68 -13.69 4.08 -8.55
N SER A 69 -14.57 4.47 -7.62
CA SER A 69 -15.31 5.75 -7.72
C SER A 69 -14.37 6.93 -7.97
N ALA A 70 -13.22 6.95 -7.30
CA ALA A 70 -12.20 7.99 -7.47
C ALA A 70 -11.68 8.09 -8.91
N SER A 71 -11.62 6.99 -9.66
CA SER A 71 -11.21 6.98 -11.07
C SER A 71 -12.12 7.82 -11.98
N PHE A 72 -13.37 8.06 -11.55
CA PHE A 72 -14.39 8.78 -12.33
C PHE A 72 -14.89 10.06 -11.66
N SER A 73 -14.40 10.37 -10.46
CA SER A 73 -14.80 11.57 -9.71
C SER A 73 -13.62 12.48 -9.35
N ALA A 74 -12.44 12.24 -9.94
CA ALA A 74 -11.21 12.95 -9.62
C ALA A 74 -11.30 14.44 -9.98
N GLN A 75 -10.65 15.25 -9.16
CA GLN A 75 -10.40 16.66 -9.43
C GLN A 75 -8.90 16.84 -9.67
N LYS A 76 -8.55 17.83 -10.49
CA LYS A 76 -7.18 18.22 -10.75
C LYS A 76 -6.95 19.65 -10.27
N SER A 77 -5.72 19.91 -9.86
CA SER A 77 -5.18 21.26 -9.73
C SER A 77 -4.32 21.59 -10.94
N SER A 78 -4.26 22.87 -11.27
CA SER A 78 -3.20 23.42 -12.12
C SER A 78 -2.80 24.79 -11.61
N VAL A 79 -1.51 25.07 -11.63
CA VAL A 79 -0.97 26.37 -11.23
C VAL A 79 -0.47 27.08 -12.48
N SER A 80 -0.84 28.34 -12.65
CA SER A 80 -0.39 29.19 -13.76
C SER A 80 0.08 30.54 -13.24
N ASN A 81 1.16 31.07 -13.81
CA ASN A 81 1.66 32.42 -13.52
C ASN A 81 1.31 33.37 -14.68
N ALA A 82 0.45 34.35 -14.43
CA ALA A 82 0.10 35.41 -15.37
C ALA A 82 0.88 36.71 -15.12
N GLY A 83 2.00 36.62 -14.40
CA GLY A 83 2.87 37.76 -14.08
C GLY A 83 3.51 38.41 -15.31
N THR A 84 3.98 39.64 -15.15
CA THR A 84 4.63 40.40 -16.21
C THR A 84 6.05 40.78 -15.81
N GLY A 85 7.07 40.25 -16.50
CA GLY A 85 8.47 40.56 -16.24
C GLY A 85 9.44 39.50 -16.76
N SER A 86 10.74 39.78 -16.71
CA SER A 86 11.78 38.87 -17.21
C SER A 86 12.23 37.81 -16.19
N ASN A 87 11.92 38.01 -14.90
CA ASN A 87 12.31 37.13 -13.80
C ASN A 87 11.07 36.66 -13.03
N LEU A 88 10.19 35.91 -13.70
CA LEU A 88 9.04 35.29 -13.06
C LEU A 88 9.47 34.06 -12.27
N THR A 89 8.87 33.87 -11.10
CA THR A 89 9.08 32.66 -10.31
C THR A 89 8.46 31.47 -11.04
N THR A 90 9.09 30.30 -10.91
CA THR A 90 8.55 29.02 -11.40
C THR A 90 8.22 28.12 -10.22
N ASP A 91 7.03 27.52 -10.26
CA ASP A 91 6.53 26.51 -9.32
C ASP A 91 6.81 26.84 -7.83
N PRO A 92 6.33 28.00 -7.32
CA PRO A 92 6.55 28.38 -5.92
C PRO A 92 5.77 27.50 -4.94
N PHE A 93 4.71 26.85 -5.41
CA PHE A 93 3.91 25.90 -4.65
C PHE A 93 3.29 24.85 -5.57
N SER A 94 2.95 23.70 -5.00
CA SER A 94 2.03 22.73 -5.59
C SER A 94 0.75 22.65 -4.76
N ALA A 95 -0.32 22.12 -5.35
CA ALA A 95 -1.59 21.91 -4.68
C ALA A 95 -2.01 20.45 -4.85
N ASP A 96 -2.01 19.72 -3.74
CA ASP A 96 -2.52 18.36 -3.72
C ASP A 96 -4.03 18.42 -3.46
N ILE A 97 -4.80 17.90 -4.41
CA ILE A 97 -6.25 17.81 -4.31
C ILE A 97 -6.60 16.47 -3.71
N ASN A 98 -7.23 16.48 -2.52
CA ASN A 98 -7.62 15.27 -1.81
C ASN A 98 -6.45 14.28 -1.59
N GLY A 99 -5.19 14.76 -1.64
CA GLY A 99 -3.98 13.94 -1.59
C GLY A 99 -3.51 13.61 -0.19
N ASP A 100 -4.01 14.33 0.81
CA ASP A 100 -3.67 14.18 2.22
C ASP A 100 -4.66 13.27 2.96
N ASP A 101 -4.20 12.56 3.99
CA ASP A 101 -5.06 11.70 4.81
C ASP A 101 -6.15 12.52 5.54
N SER A 102 -5.95 13.84 5.71
CA SER A 102 -6.97 14.78 6.18
C SER A 102 -8.13 15.05 5.19
N THR A 103 -8.03 14.61 3.94
CA THR A 103 -9.03 14.87 2.87
C THR A 103 -9.43 13.64 2.05
N LYS A 104 -8.70 12.51 2.20
CA LYS A 104 -9.07 11.21 1.62
C LYS A 104 -10.32 10.61 2.26
N ILE A 105 -11.01 9.78 1.48
CA ILE A 105 -11.87 8.74 2.04
C ILE A 105 -10.98 7.84 2.90
N LEU A 106 -11.15 7.88 4.22
CA LEU A 106 -10.45 7.01 5.15
C LEU A 106 -11.36 5.89 5.61
N ALA A 107 -10.83 4.67 5.59
CA ALA A 107 -11.39 3.54 6.30
C ALA A 107 -11.15 3.70 7.80
N GLN A 108 -12.13 3.28 8.60
CA GLN A 108 -11.91 3.17 10.03
C GLN A 108 -10.86 2.08 10.30
N LYS A 109 -9.89 2.41 11.16
CA LYS A 109 -8.96 1.44 11.74
C LYS A 109 -9.14 1.39 13.25
N ILE A 110 -9.25 0.18 13.79
CA ILE A 110 -9.29 -0.09 15.22
C ILE A 110 -8.20 -1.11 15.58
N GLN A 111 -7.68 -1.02 16.79
CA GLN A 111 -6.58 -1.84 17.30
C GLN A 111 -6.91 -2.39 18.68
N SER A 112 -6.59 -3.66 18.94
CA SER A 112 -6.73 -4.26 20.28
C SER A 112 -5.66 -3.76 21.26
N ALA A 113 -5.86 -3.99 22.56
CA ALA A 113 -4.76 -3.97 23.52
C ALA A 113 -3.67 -4.98 23.14
N GLY A 114 -2.46 -4.81 23.69
CA GLY A 114 -1.33 -5.72 23.46
C GLY A 114 -1.61 -7.10 24.05
N ILE A 115 -1.44 -8.13 23.24
CA ILE A 115 -1.64 -9.53 23.61
C ILE A 115 -0.26 -10.20 23.67
N SER A 116 0.01 -10.91 24.76
CA SER A 116 1.29 -11.61 24.91
C SER A 116 1.44 -12.72 23.86
N SER A 117 2.65 -12.85 23.32
CA SER A 117 2.97 -13.88 22.33
C SER A 117 2.66 -15.27 22.89
N GLY A 118 2.02 -16.12 22.09
CA GLY A 118 1.62 -17.48 22.48
C GLY A 118 0.24 -17.60 23.15
N THR A 119 -0.49 -16.49 23.35
CA THR A 119 -1.88 -16.54 23.82
C THR A 119 -2.77 -17.34 22.86
N THR A 120 -3.61 -18.23 23.39
CA THR A 120 -4.55 -19.06 22.62
C THR A 120 -6.00 -18.70 22.91
N PHE A 121 -6.84 -18.83 21.88
CA PHE A 121 -8.28 -18.58 21.89
C PHE A 121 -9.02 -19.89 21.61
N ASN A 122 -10.17 -20.11 22.25
CA ASN A 122 -10.81 -21.41 22.29
C ASN A 122 -11.67 -21.71 21.05
N ALA A 123 -11.74 -22.98 20.65
CA ALA A 123 -12.70 -23.45 19.66
C ALA A 123 -14.14 -23.16 20.11
N GLY A 124 -14.99 -22.73 19.18
CA GLY A 124 -16.39 -22.35 19.45
C GLY A 124 -16.59 -20.89 19.84
N ASP A 125 -15.52 -20.17 20.20
CA ASP A 125 -15.62 -18.73 20.44
C ASP A 125 -15.86 -17.98 19.11
N SER A 126 -16.64 -16.91 19.20
CA SER A 126 -17.14 -16.20 18.03
C SER A 126 -16.93 -14.70 18.14
N ILE A 127 -16.55 -14.11 17.00
CA ILE A 127 -16.47 -12.67 16.77
C ILE A 127 -17.46 -12.30 15.67
N ALA A 128 -18.30 -11.29 15.91
CA ALA A 128 -19.20 -10.74 14.93
C ALA A 128 -18.77 -9.32 14.58
N ILE A 129 -18.57 -9.10 13.28
CA ILE A 129 -18.09 -7.82 12.74
C ILE A 129 -19.19 -7.24 11.86
N LYS A 130 -19.55 -5.99 12.13
CA LYS A 130 -20.52 -5.21 11.37
C LYS A 130 -19.83 -3.98 10.78
N ILE A 131 -20.03 -3.73 9.48
CA ILE A 131 -19.55 -2.54 8.78
C ILE A 131 -20.73 -1.66 8.39
N GLY A 132 -20.77 -0.43 8.91
CA GLY A 132 -21.82 0.54 8.64
C GLY A 132 -23.22 0.00 8.96
N THR A 133 -24.12 0.05 7.99
CA THR A 133 -25.50 -0.48 8.11
C THR A 133 -25.64 -1.95 7.73
N ASN A 134 -24.56 -2.63 7.33
CA ASN A 134 -24.63 -4.03 6.89
C ASN A 134 -25.04 -4.98 8.02
N SER A 135 -25.53 -6.16 7.66
CA SER A 135 -25.76 -7.24 8.62
C SER A 135 -24.44 -7.72 9.25
N PRO A 136 -24.38 -8.00 10.57
CA PRO A 136 -23.18 -8.55 11.19
C PRO A 136 -22.78 -9.90 10.57
N VAL A 137 -21.48 -10.07 10.30
CA VAL A 137 -20.90 -11.34 9.86
C VAL A 137 -20.26 -12.03 11.05
N PHE A 138 -20.66 -13.28 11.31
CA PHE A 138 -20.15 -14.10 12.40
C PHE A 138 -18.97 -14.96 11.94
N VAL A 139 -17.90 -14.95 12.70
CA VAL A 139 -16.71 -15.78 12.51
C VAL A 139 -16.52 -16.61 13.78
N THR A 140 -16.62 -17.93 13.65
CA THR A 140 -16.47 -18.89 14.75
C THR A 140 -15.18 -19.68 14.58
N LEU A 141 -14.36 -19.73 15.63
CA LEU A 141 -13.12 -20.50 15.62
C LEU A 141 -13.42 -21.99 15.59
N GLN A 142 -12.88 -22.68 14.60
CA GLN A 142 -13.10 -24.13 14.42
C GLN A 142 -12.19 -24.99 15.32
N ALA A 143 -11.09 -24.41 15.80
CA ALA A 143 -10.12 -25.05 16.69
C ALA A 143 -9.45 -23.99 17.58
N ASN A 144 -8.78 -24.43 18.65
CA ASN A 144 -7.97 -23.53 19.46
C ASN A 144 -6.92 -22.85 18.58
N SER A 145 -6.89 -21.51 18.63
CA SER A 145 -6.16 -20.69 17.65
C SER A 145 -5.31 -19.64 18.33
N THR A 146 -4.17 -19.31 17.76
CA THR A 146 -3.39 -18.12 18.15
C THR A 146 -4.01 -16.86 17.55
N LEU A 147 -3.48 -15.68 17.89
CA LEU A 147 -3.92 -14.42 17.27
C LEU A 147 -3.81 -14.44 15.73
N ALA A 148 -2.80 -15.12 15.19
CA ALA A 148 -2.67 -15.36 13.74
C ALA A 148 -3.85 -16.19 13.19
N GLY A 149 -4.28 -17.23 13.91
CA GLY A 149 -5.47 -18.00 13.54
C GLY A 149 -6.77 -17.17 13.61
N VAL A 150 -6.89 -16.26 14.58
CA VAL A 150 -8.02 -15.31 14.65
C VAL A 150 -8.02 -14.36 13.45
N ARG A 151 -6.87 -13.76 13.12
CA ARG A 151 -6.69 -12.93 11.92
C ARG A 151 -7.11 -13.68 10.64
N ASP A 152 -6.62 -14.91 10.48
CA ASP A 152 -6.88 -15.70 9.28
C ASP A 152 -8.36 -16.10 9.16
N ALA A 153 -9.00 -16.44 10.29
CA ALA A 153 -10.43 -16.71 10.33
C ALA A 153 -11.28 -15.47 9.94
N ILE A 154 -10.90 -14.27 10.42
CA ILE A 154 -11.58 -13.02 10.06
C ILE A 154 -11.43 -12.72 8.57
N ASN A 155 -10.21 -12.83 8.03
CA ASN A 155 -9.93 -12.58 6.61
C ASN A 155 -10.63 -13.60 5.69
N ALA A 156 -10.74 -14.85 6.11
CA ALA A 156 -11.51 -15.88 5.40
C ALA A 156 -13.03 -15.63 5.49
N GLY A 157 -13.51 -15.03 6.59
CA GLY A 157 -14.92 -14.77 6.86
C GLY A 157 -15.59 -13.69 6.01
N LYS A 158 -14.82 -12.95 5.18
CA LYS A 158 -15.33 -11.88 4.29
C LYS A 158 -16.21 -10.86 5.01
N THR A 159 -15.79 -10.45 6.21
CA THR A 159 -16.57 -9.61 7.13
C THR A 159 -16.77 -8.16 6.67
N GLY A 160 -16.13 -7.76 5.56
CA GLY A 160 -16.06 -6.37 5.11
C GLY A 160 -14.91 -5.59 5.76
N ALA A 161 -14.12 -6.21 6.62
CA ALA A 161 -12.86 -5.68 7.14
C ALA A 161 -11.68 -6.61 6.81
N THR A 162 -10.48 -6.05 6.77
CA THR A 162 -9.21 -6.77 6.71
C THR A 162 -8.57 -6.77 8.09
N ALA A 163 -8.13 -7.94 8.54
CA ALA A 163 -7.40 -8.14 9.77
C ALA A 163 -5.90 -8.25 9.52
N SER A 164 -5.10 -7.57 10.32
CA SER A 164 -3.64 -7.67 10.35
C SER A 164 -3.12 -7.73 11.79
N ILE A 165 -1.84 -8.09 11.95
CA ILE A 165 -1.17 -8.11 13.25
C ILE A 165 -0.01 -7.11 13.21
N VAL A 166 0.07 -6.26 14.23
CA VAL A 166 1.18 -5.33 14.46
C VAL A 166 1.77 -5.67 15.83
N THR A 167 3.09 -5.69 15.94
CA THR A 167 3.79 -5.98 17.21
C THR A 167 4.52 -4.73 17.66
N ASP A 168 4.33 -4.34 18.93
CA ASP A 168 5.07 -3.24 19.56
C ASP A 168 5.59 -3.65 20.95
N GLY A 169 6.10 -2.68 21.73
CA GLY A 169 6.65 -2.93 23.07
C GLY A 169 5.64 -3.46 24.11
N ALA A 170 4.34 -3.40 23.83
CA ALA A 170 3.25 -3.90 24.67
C ALA A 170 2.72 -5.28 24.26
N GLY A 171 3.12 -5.82 23.09
CA GLY A 171 2.76 -7.16 22.61
C GLY A 171 2.24 -7.19 21.16
N ASP A 172 1.51 -8.25 20.80
CA ASP A 172 0.87 -8.39 19.51
C ASP A 172 -0.54 -7.75 19.53
N HIS A 173 -0.87 -6.98 18.50
CA HIS A 173 -2.14 -6.29 18.35
C HIS A 173 -2.90 -6.81 17.14
N LEU A 174 -4.19 -7.11 17.31
CA LEU A 174 -5.09 -7.30 16.19
C LEU A 174 -5.56 -5.93 15.70
N VAL A 175 -5.26 -5.64 14.44
CA VAL A 175 -5.70 -4.42 13.75
C VAL A 175 -6.77 -4.79 12.74
N LEU A 176 -7.93 -4.14 12.84
CA LEU A 176 -9.03 -4.28 11.89
C LEU A 176 -9.20 -2.97 11.11
N GLU A 177 -9.21 -3.07 9.79
CA GLU A 177 -9.42 -1.96 8.88
C GLU A 177 -10.60 -2.25 7.97
N SER A 178 -11.54 -1.32 7.83
CA SER A 178 -12.67 -1.48 6.91
C SER A 178 -12.17 -1.57 5.47
N ASN A 179 -12.74 -2.47 4.67
CA ASN A 179 -12.39 -2.58 3.24
C ASN A 179 -12.93 -1.40 2.41
N THR A 180 -13.75 -0.54 3.00
CA THR A 180 -14.34 0.64 2.36
C THR A 180 -14.25 1.82 3.32
N GLY A 181 -13.73 2.95 2.85
CA GLY A 181 -13.71 4.18 3.63
C GLY A 181 -14.99 4.99 3.55
N GLY A 182 -15.08 6.06 4.35
CA GLY A 182 -16.26 6.92 4.43
C GLY A 182 -16.91 6.84 5.80
N THR A 183 -17.51 7.94 6.25
CA THR A 183 -18.10 8.05 7.61
C THR A 183 -19.22 7.03 7.84
N ALA A 184 -19.86 6.55 6.78
CA ALA A 184 -20.88 5.50 6.84
C ALA A 184 -20.32 4.09 7.10
N ASN A 185 -19.02 3.84 6.90
CA ASN A 185 -18.41 2.51 6.94
C ASN A 185 -17.68 2.23 8.27
N THR A 186 -18.37 2.49 9.39
CA THR A 186 -17.82 2.26 10.73
C THR A 186 -17.79 0.78 11.11
N ILE A 187 -16.74 0.34 11.80
CA ILE A 187 -16.60 -1.01 12.34
C ILE A 187 -17.30 -1.09 13.71
N LYS A 188 -18.11 -2.12 13.91
CA LYS A 188 -18.58 -2.57 15.22
C LYS A 188 -18.23 -4.03 15.41
N VAL A 189 -17.68 -4.36 16.58
CA VAL A 189 -17.24 -5.70 16.93
C VAL A 189 -17.89 -6.15 18.23
N THR A 190 -18.56 -7.29 18.17
CA THR A 190 -19.01 -8.03 19.35
C THR A 190 -18.30 -9.36 19.39
N ALA A 191 -17.72 -9.72 20.53
CA ALA A 191 -16.99 -10.96 20.71
C ALA A 191 -17.33 -11.57 22.07
N ASN A 192 -17.24 -12.89 22.19
CA ASN A 192 -17.55 -13.61 23.42
C ASN A 192 -16.33 -14.33 24.00
N ASN A 193 -16.45 -14.75 25.26
CA ASN A 193 -15.50 -15.68 25.92
C ASN A 193 -14.04 -15.21 25.81
N SER A 194 -13.14 -16.05 25.28
CA SER A 194 -11.71 -15.71 25.16
C SER A 194 -11.45 -14.58 24.17
N LEU A 195 -12.39 -14.30 23.26
CA LEU A 195 -12.32 -13.19 22.29
C LEU A 195 -12.91 -11.88 22.82
N SER A 196 -13.44 -11.85 24.05
CA SER A 196 -14.09 -10.65 24.63
C SER A 196 -13.21 -9.39 24.65
N GLY A 197 -11.87 -9.55 24.64
CA GLY A 197 -10.91 -8.46 24.52
C GLY A 197 -10.94 -7.70 23.18
N PHE A 198 -11.68 -8.18 22.17
CA PHE A 198 -11.84 -7.52 20.87
C PHE A 198 -13.15 -6.71 20.75
N PHE A 199 -13.84 -6.44 21.85
CA PHE A 199 -15.07 -5.64 21.83
C PHE A 199 -14.83 -4.19 21.38
N TYR A 200 -15.64 -3.73 20.43
CA TYR A 200 -15.65 -2.34 19.97
C TYR A 200 -17.06 -1.92 19.57
N ASP A 201 -17.64 -1.02 20.36
CA ASP A 201 -18.90 -0.36 20.02
C ASP A 201 -18.93 1.03 20.64
N PRO A 202 -18.65 2.10 19.87
CA PRO A 202 -18.63 3.46 20.38
C PRO A 202 -20.02 3.98 20.76
N SER A 203 -21.09 3.27 20.39
CA SER A 203 -22.47 3.60 20.76
C SER A 203 -22.98 2.84 21.99
N SER A 204 -22.19 1.92 22.54
CA SER A 204 -22.54 1.13 23.72
C SER A 204 -22.24 1.89 25.02
N SER A 205 -23.01 1.61 26.07
CA SER A 205 -22.69 2.03 27.45
C SER A 205 -21.53 1.24 28.06
N THR A 206 -21.17 0.10 27.48
CA THR A 206 -20.00 -0.69 27.87
C THR A 206 -18.75 -0.12 27.20
N PRO A 207 -17.68 0.20 27.95
CA PRO A 207 -16.44 0.68 27.36
C PRO A 207 -15.87 -0.29 26.32
N SER A 208 -15.43 0.24 25.17
CA SER A 208 -14.72 -0.54 24.15
C SER A 208 -13.35 -1.00 24.68
N THR A 209 -12.95 -2.22 24.34
CA THR A 209 -11.61 -2.76 24.68
C THR A 209 -10.60 -2.56 23.55
N MET A 210 -11.08 -2.38 22.31
CA MET A 210 -10.27 -1.89 21.21
C MET A 210 -10.32 -0.36 21.11
N THR A 211 -9.26 0.23 20.57
CA THR A 211 -9.11 1.68 20.39
C THR A 211 -9.17 2.03 18.91
N GLN A 212 -9.85 3.12 18.57
CA GLN A 212 -9.80 3.67 17.22
C GLN A 212 -8.45 4.38 17.01
N THR A 213 -7.67 3.88 16.07
CA THR A 213 -6.38 4.47 15.68
C THR A 213 -6.50 5.32 14.41
N GLN A 214 -7.57 5.11 13.63
CA GLN A 214 -7.94 5.98 12.52
C GLN A 214 -9.47 6.12 12.43
N ALA A 215 -9.98 7.36 12.51
CA ALA A 215 -11.38 7.65 12.28
C ALA A 215 -11.73 7.57 10.78
N PRO A 216 -12.94 7.07 10.42
CA PRO A 216 -13.40 7.09 9.04
C PRO A 216 -13.73 8.52 8.61
N ARG A 217 -13.51 8.84 7.33
CA ARG A 217 -13.75 10.16 6.74
C ARG A 217 -14.33 10.00 5.33
N ASP A 218 -15.28 10.84 4.96
CA ASP A 218 -15.73 10.96 3.57
C ASP A 218 -14.77 11.84 2.76
N ALA A 219 -14.73 11.69 1.44
CA ALA A 219 -13.99 12.62 0.59
C ALA A 219 -14.66 13.99 0.70
N THR A 220 -13.94 14.98 1.21
CA THR A 220 -14.32 16.37 1.00
C THR A 220 -13.95 16.69 -0.44
N LYS A 221 -14.93 16.87 -1.34
CA LYS A 221 -14.63 17.43 -2.67
C LYS A 221 -13.93 18.77 -2.47
N ALA A 222 -12.84 18.99 -3.18
CA ALA A 222 -12.17 20.28 -3.15
C ALA A 222 -13.10 21.33 -3.76
N ALA A 223 -13.12 22.52 -3.18
CA ALA A 223 -13.93 23.61 -3.72
C ALA A 223 -13.38 24.00 -5.11
N SER A 224 -14.14 23.69 -6.17
CA SER A 224 -13.75 24.04 -7.53
C SER A 224 -13.77 25.56 -7.72
N GLY A 225 -12.76 26.08 -8.41
CA GLY A 225 -12.59 27.53 -8.57
C GLY A 225 -11.18 27.92 -8.97
N ASN A 226 -11.01 29.22 -9.17
CA ASN A 226 -9.71 29.85 -9.36
C ASN A 226 -9.38 30.62 -8.09
N TYR A 227 -8.16 30.43 -7.59
CA TYR A 227 -7.67 31.08 -6.38
C TYR A 227 -6.37 31.80 -6.69
N ALA A 228 -6.31 33.10 -6.42
CA ALA A 228 -5.06 33.85 -6.51
C ALA A 228 -4.20 33.51 -5.28
N VAL A 229 -2.97 33.05 -5.49
CA VAL A 229 -2.08 32.62 -4.40
C VAL A 229 -0.75 33.36 -4.49
N ALA A 230 -0.30 33.95 -3.39
CA ALA A 230 1.03 34.55 -3.28
C ALA A 230 1.71 34.05 -2.02
N VAL A 231 3.00 33.72 -2.10
CA VAL A 231 3.80 33.20 -0.98
C VAL A 231 4.81 34.28 -0.60
N SER A 232 4.64 34.91 0.56
CA SER A 232 5.54 35.99 1.01
C SER A 232 6.67 35.49 1.90
N GLN A 233 6.51 34.32 2.53
CA GLN A 233 7.50 33.76 3.46
C GLN A 233 7.33 32.24 3.58
N LEU A 234 8.45 31.51 3.69
CA LEU A 234 8.45 30.09 4.03
C LEU A 234 8.64 29.88 5.54
N ALA A 235 8.05 28.81 6.06
CA ALA A 235 8.31 28.33 7.40
C ALA A 235 9.74 27.81 7.49
N GLN A 236 10.43 28.12 8.59
CA GLN A 236 11.80 27.67 8.85
C GLN A 236 11.90 27.07 10.25
N ALA A 237 12.70 26.01 10.37
CA ALA A 237 13.08 25.41 11.64
C ALA A 237 14.28 26.16 12.23
N GLU A 238 14.29 26.34 13.55
CA GLU A 238 15.43 26.97 14.20
C GLU A 238 16.68 26.10 14.06
N LYS A 239 17.82 26.76 13.84
CA LYS A 239 19.14 26.14 13.80
C LYS A 239 20.10 26.91 14.69
N LEU A 240 20.72 26.19 15.62
CA LEU A 240 21.71 26.69 16.57
C LEU A 240 23.08 26.09 16.28
N SER A 241 24.15 26.82 16.58
CA SER A 241 25.53 26.35 16.53
C SER A 241 26.26 26.68 17.82
N SER A 242 26.99 25.73 18.38
CA SER A 242 27.85 25.99 19.54
C SER A 242 29.00 26.93 19.17
N ALA A 243 29.62 27.52 20.20
CA ALA A 243 30.97 28.05 20.08
C ALA A 243 31.93 26.93 19.63
N SER A 244 33.10 27.30 19.09
CA SER A 244 34.09 26.32 18.62
C SER A 244 34.62 25.47 19.78
N ILE A 245 34.59 24.15 19.60
CA ILE A 245 35.02 23.14 20.57
C ILE A 245 36.29 22.48 20.02
N ALA A 246 37.35 22.47 20.83
CA ALA A 246 38.62 21.88 20.41
C ALA A 246 38.49 20.35 20.23
N PRO A 247 39.14 19.76 19.21
CA PRO A 247 39.14 18.31 19.02
C PRO A 247 39.63 17.57 20.28
N GLY A 248 38.92 16.52 20.67
CA GLY A 248 39.25 15.72 21.87
C GLY A 248 38.73 16.27 23.20
N SER A 249 37.97 17.39 23.19
CA SER A 249 37.27 17.87 24.39
C SER A 249 36.33 16.82 24.98
N THR A 250 36.34 16.66 26.30
CA THR A 250 35.50 15.69 27.02
C THR A 250 34.37 16.34 27.84
N PHE A 251 33.26 15.60 27.98
CA PHE A 251 32.02 15.99 28.63
C PHE A 251 31.66 15.01 29.76
N ASP A 252 32.49 14.98 30.80
CA ASP A 252 32.44 13.97 31.87
C ASP A 252 31.43 14.24 33.01
N ASN A 253 30.95 15.49 33.17
CA ASN A 253 30.14 15.90 34.31
C ASN A 253 28.98 16.79 33.87
N GLY A 254 27.78 16.55 34.41
CA GLY A 254 26.59 17.37 34.16
C GLY A 254 25.48 16.66 33.37
N LEU A 255 24.44 17.42 33.04
CA LEU A 255 23.27 16.99 32.29
C LEU A 255 22.93 18.05 31.24
N LEU A 256 22.34 17.59 30.13
CA LEU A 256 21.69 18.45 29.16
C LEU A 256 20.18 18.38 29.33
N ALA A 257 19.52 19.52 29.24
CA ALA A 257 18.08 19.64 29.17
C ALA A 257 17.73 20.39 27.88
N ILE A 258 16.93 19.77 27.01
CA ILE A 258 16.48 20.39 25.77
C ILE A 258 14.97 20.51 25.80
N LYS A 259 14.46 21.70 25.47
CA LYS A 259 13.05 21.97 25.29
C LYS A 259 12.82 22.57 23.91
N THR A 260 11.90 22.01 23.14
CA THR A 260 11.47 22.55 21.85
C THR A 260 10.06 23.11 21.96
N GLY A 261 9.90 24.38 21.59
CA GLY A 261 8.67 25.15 21.71
C GLY A 261 7.96 25.01 23.07
N SER A 262 6.67 24.69 23.04
CA SER A 262 5.87 24.39 24.23
C SER A 262 5.94 22.94 24.70
N GLY A 263 6.78 22.11 24.08
CA GLY A 263 6.95 20.70 24.44
C GLY A 263 7.57 20.50 25.82
N SER A 264 7.60 19.24 26.28
CA SER A 264 8.25 18.87 27.54
C SER A 264 9.78 19.03 27.45
N THR A 265 10.41 19.32 28.57
CA THR A 265 11.88 19.32 28.68
C THR A 265 12.40 17.89 28.74
N THR A 266 13.26 17.51 27.81
CA THR A 266 13.94 16.21 27.79
C THR A 266 15.31 16.34 28.43
N ILE A 267 15.56 15.54 29.47
CA ILE A 267 16.87 15.44 30.12
C ILE A 267 17.68 14.36 29.42
N ILE A 268 18.90 14.69 29.04
CA ILE A 268 19.80 13.87 28.25
C ILE A 268 21.11 13.72 29.03
N LYS A 269 21.54 12.47 29.18
CA LYS A 269 22.84 12.12 29.72
C LYS A 269 23.61 11.29 28.69
N PRO A 270 24.66 11.85 28.06
CA PRO A 270 25.47 11.10 27.09
C PRO A 270 26.10 9.84 27.68
N THR A 271 26.17 8.78 26.89
CA THR A 271 26.77 7.49 27.27
C THR A 271 28.28 7.49 27.12
N THR A 272 28.81 8.35 26.25
CA THR A 272 30.25 8.62 26.12
C THR A 272 30.50 10.10 26.34
N ASN A 273 31.68 10.42 26.89
CA ASN A 273 32.11 11.77 27.22
C ASN A 273 32.63 12.55 26.00
N THR A 274 32.35 12.14 24.77
CA THR A 274 32.86 12.82 23.56
C THR A 274 31.79 13.72 22.95
N LEU A 275 32.17 14.71 22.13
CA LEU A 275 31.19 15.52 21.38
C LEU A 275 30.28 14.65 20.48
N ALA A 276 30.84 13.57 19.91
CA ALA A 276 30.07 12.56 19.18
C ALA A 276 29.05 11.86 20.09
N GLY A 277 29.44 11.50 21.31
CA GLY A 277 28.53 10.99 22.33
C GLY A 277 27.38 11.93 22.67
N VAL A 278 27.67 13.24 22.78
CA VAL A 278 26.64 14.26 22.99
C VAL A 278 25.66 14.30 21.83
N ARG A 279 26.17 14.37 20.59
CA ARG A 279 25.34 14.33 19.36
C ARG A 279 24.45 13.09 19.33
N ASP A 280 25.04 11.92 19.56
CA ASP A 280 24.34 10.63 19.46
C ASP A 280 23.27 10.49 20.55
N ALA A 281 23.54 10.99 21.76
CA ALA A 281 22.56 11.04 22.84
C ALA A 281 21.40 11.98 22.52
N ILE A 282 21.66 13.14 21.91
CA ILE A 282 20.60 14.05 21.44
C ILE A 282 19.75 13.39 20.35
N ASN A 283 20.37 12.78 19.35
CA ASN A 283 19.67 12.14 18.23
C ASN A 283 18.87 10.89 18.66
N SER A 284 19.33 10.20 19.70
CA SER A 284 18.62 9.06 20.30
C SER A 284 17.53 9.48 21.27
N SER A 285 17.40 10.78 21.56
CA SER A 285 16.37 11.34 22.43
C SER A 285 15.16 11.83 21.64
N ASP A 286 13.98 11.83 22.28
CA ASP A 286 12.76 12.44 21.74
C ASP A 286 12.66 13.95 22.02
N ALA A 287 13.80 14.66 22.11
CA ALA A 287 13.85 16.09 22.45
C ALA A 287 13.32 17.04 21.35
N GLY A 288 12.85 16.53 20.21
CA GLY A 288 12.32 17.34 19.11
C GLY A 288 13.38 18.04 18.24
N VAL A 289 14.65 17.65 18.35
CA VAL A 289 15.78 18.21 17.57
C VAL A 289 16.60 17.13 16.89
N ASN A 290 17.37 17.51 15.86
CA ASN A 290 18.45 16.73 15.28
C ASN A 290 19.78 17.46 15.54
N ALA A 291 20.79 16.72 15.96
CA ALA A 291 22.15 17.20 16.20
C ALA A 291 23.13 16.66 15.16
N THR A 292 24.03 17.54 14.71
CA THR A 292 25.13 17.21 13.79
C THR A 292 26.41 17.90 14.26
N ILE A 293 27.56 17.33 13.93
CA ILE A 293 28.86 17.98 14.17
C ILE A 293 29.37 18.53 12.85
N VAL A 294 29.73 19.80 12.82
CA VAL A 294 30.35 20.48 11.69
C VAL A 294 31.74 20.91 12.11
N SER A 295 32.77 20.54 11.34
CA SER A 295 34.14 21.00 11.57
C SER A 295 34.44 22.22 10.71
N ASP A 296 35.07 23.23 11.29
CA ASP A 296 35.58 24.40 10.57
C ASP A 296 37.01 24.19 10.01
N GLY A 297 37.56 22.97 10.19
CA GLY A 297 38.94 22.60 9.84
C GLY A 297 39.94 22.71 10.99
N THR A 298 39.59 23.41 12.07
CA THR A 298 40.41 23.58 13.28
C THR A 298 39.69 23.07 14.53
N ASN A 299 38.39 23.37 14.65
CA ASN A 299 37.51 23.04 15.75
C ASN A 299 36.21 22.44 15.24
N ASP A 300 35.47 21.84 16.18
CA ASP A 300 34.16 21.26 15.93
C ASP A 300 33.06 22.13 16.53
N HIS A 301 31.90 22.11 15.86
CA HIS A 301 30.68 22.78 16.30
C HIS A 301 29.54 21.78 16.38
N LEU A 302 28.83 21.78 17.51
CA LEU A 302 27.55 21.09 17.60
C LEU A 302 26.48 21.99 16.98
N VAL A 303 25.89 21.53 15.89
CA VAL A 303 24.75 22.17 15.24
C VAL A 303 23.49 21.42 15.62
N VAL A 304 22.53 22.12 16.21
CA VAL A 304 21.24 21.57 16.64
C VAL A 304 20.14 22.22 15.81
N THR A 305 19.32 21.42 15.15
CA THR A 305 18.21 21.88 14.30
C THR A 305 16.90 21.34 14.83
N ALA A 306 15.87 22.18 14.95
CA ALA A 306 14.54 21.73 15.33
C ALA A 306 13.97 20.78 14.26
N LYS A 307 13.26 19.72 14.68
CA LYS A 307 12.61 18.79 13.74
C LYS A 307 11.44 19.46 13.01
N ASN A 308 10.80 20.43 13.64
CA ASN A 308 9.63 21.14 13.12
C ASN A 308 9.97 22.60 12.81
N SER A 309 9.39 23.13 11.73
CA SER A 309 9.39 24.57 11.41
C SER A 309 8.33 25.33 12.19
N GLY A 310 8.36 26.66 12.14
CA GLY A 310 7.32 27.51 12.73
C GLY A 310 7.84 28.33 13.90
N SER A 311 7.28 29.52 14.09
CA SER A 311 7.75 30.54 15.03
C SER A 311 7.76 30.09 16.48
N THR A 312 6.90 29.13 16.84
CA THR A 312 6.80 28.57 18.19
C THR A 312 7.79 27.45 18.46
N ASN A 313 8.40 26.85 17.42
CA ASN A 313 9.29 25.70 17.55
C ASN A 313 10.74 26.13 17.84
N THR A 314 10.90 26.99 18.84
CA THR A 314 12.21 27.47 19.30
C THR A 314 12.90 26.43 20.19
N ILE A 315 14.23 26.45 20.26
CA ILE A 315 15.05 25.52 21.02
C ILE A 315 15.62 26.24 22.23
N LYS A 316 15.34 25.71 23.42
CA LYS A 316 16.03 26.07 24.66
C LYS A 316 16.91 24.91 25.09
N ILE A 317 18.19 25.19 25.32
CA ILE A 317 19.16 24.20 25.82
C ILE A 317 19.72 24.71 27.14
N THR A 318 19.74 23.85 28.14
CA THR A 318 20.34 24.12 29.44
C THR A 318 21.25 22.95 29.79
N GLY A 319 22.55 23.20 29.76
CA GLY A 319 23.60 22.31 30.22
C GLY A 319 24.14 22.77 31.58
N THR A 320 24.46 21.79 32.42
CA THR A 320 25.18 22.03 33.68
C THR A 320 26.66 21.68 33.51
N GLU A 321 27.52 22.24 34.38
CA GLU A 321 28.96 21.96 34.37
C GLU A 321 29.58 22.17 32.97
N ASN A 322 30.30 21.17 32.42
CA ASN A 322 30.94 21.29 31.12
C ASN A 322 29.96 21.26 29.93
N PHE A 323 28.68 20.95 30.15
CA PHE A 323 27.63 21.07 29.14
C PHE A 323 27.12 22.50 28.97
N ALA A 324 27.49 23.44 29.85
CA ALA A 324 27.06 24.84 29.77
C ALA A 324 27.50 25.53 28.45
N VAL A 325 28.49 24.98 27.75
CA VAL A 325 28.90 25.43 26.40
C VAL A 325 27.77 25.34 25.36
N PHE A 326 26.77 24.50 25.61
CA PHE A 326 25.61 24.30 24.75
C PHE A 326 24.38 25.09 25.17
N ASN A 327 24.48 25.95 26.19
CA ASN A 327 23.33 26.74 26.64
C ASN A 327 22.78 27.58 25.49
N SER A 328 21.46 27.68 25.41
CA SER A 328 20.78 28.53 24.44
C SER A 328 19.44 28.92 25.01
N ASP A 329 19.12 30.21 24.94
CA ASP A 329 17.82 30.74 25.29
C ASP A 329 17.15 31.36 24.05
N PRO A 330 15.86 31.09 23.78
CA PRO A 330 15.14 31.67 22.65
C PRO A 330 15.11 33.21 22.60
N SER A 331 15.36 33.88 23.73
CA SER A 331 15.54 35.34 23.77
C SER A 331 16.82 35.83 23.08
N GLY A 332 17.76 34.92 22.78
CA GLY A 332 19.09 35.23 22.25
C GLY A 332 20.07 35.73 23.32
N THR A 333 19.70 35.67 24.60
CA THR A 333 20.55 36.13 25.70
C THR A 333 21.39 35.00 26.30
N VAL A 334 22.55 35.35 26.83
CA VAL A 334 23.42 34.46 27.60
C VAL A 334 23.49 35.01 29.02
N THR A 335 23.06 34.23 30.00
CA THR A 335 22.98 34.66 31.40
C THR A 335 24.01 33.92 32.24
N SER A 336 24.69 34.63 33.14
CA SER A 336 25.62 34.03 34.09
C SER A 336 24.91 33.07 35.06
N PRO A 337 25.65 32.18 35.73
CA PRO A 337 25.20 31.59 36.98
C PRO A 337 24.88 32.67 38.04
N ASN A 338 24.27 32.25 39.16
CA ASN A 338 23.93 33.12 40.28
C ASN A 338 25.17 33.83 40.83
N VAL A 339 25.15 35.16 40.88
CA VAL A 339 26.17 35.98 41.56
C VAL A 339 25.53 36.58 42.80
N ALA A 340 26.11 36.34 43.98
CA ALA A 340 25.59 36.97 45.20
C ALA A 340 25.64 38.51 45.09
N SER A 341 24.66 39.19 45.67
CA SER A 341 24.61 40.65 45.56
C SER A 341 25.81 41.29 46.27
N GLY A 342 26.51 42.18 45.57
CA GLY A 342 27.70 42.87 46.08
C GLY A 342 29.01 42.06 46.01
N GLN A 343 29.05 40.93 45.29
CA GLN A 343 30.29 40.17 45.07
C GLN A 343 31.38 41.03 44.40
N THR A 344 32.60 40.90 44.91
CA THR A 344 33.78 41.60 44.40
C THR A 344 34.82 40.62 43.82
N TYR A 345 35.57 41.07 42.83
CA TYR A 345 36.58 40.30 42.12
C TYR A 345 37.96 40.95 42.29
N SER A 346 38.98 40.20 42.69
CA SER A 346 40.32 40.74 42.97
C SER A 346 41.43 40.13 42.12
N ALA A 347 41.23 38.92 41.59
CA ALA A 347 42.21 38.21 40.76
C ALA A 347 41.57 37.38 39.63
N GLY A 348 42.30 37.23 38.52
CA GLY A 348 41.92 36.40 37.38
C GLY A 348 41.76 37.19 36.08
N ASN A 349 41.44 36.47 35.00
CA ASN A 349 41.25 37.01 33.66
C ASN A 349 39.81 36.76 33.19
N LEU A 350 39.27 37.66 32.37
CA LEU A 350 38.01 37.47 31.65
C LEU A 350 38.28 37.53 30.16
N THR A 351 37.90 36.47 29.44
CA THR A 351 37.97 36.42 27.98
C THR A 351 36.57 36.28 27.42
N LEU A 352 36.15 37.24 26.60
CA LEU A 352 34.89 37.19 25.87
C LEU A 352 35.17 36.72 24.43
N LYS A 353 34.50 35.67 24.00
CA LYS A 353 34.50 35.20 22.61
C LYS A 353 33.13 35.45 21.98
N VAL A 354 33.13 36.04 20.78
CA VAL A 354 31.92 36.31 19.98
C VAL A 354 32.18 35.78 18.58
N GLY A 355 31.52 34.69 18.21
CA GLY A 355 31.89 33.89 17.05
C GLY A 355 33.33 33.39 17.21
N ASP A 356 34.19 33.69 16.24
CA ASP A 356 35.62 33.32 16.28
C ASP A 356 36.52 34.41 16.88
N SER A 357 35.96 35.59 17.15
CA SER A 357 36.72 36.73 17.70
C SER A 357 36.86 36.61 19.22
N SER A 358 38.06 36.86 19.74
CA SER A 358 38.38 36.80 21.16
C SER A 358 38.83 38.17 21.68
N PHE A 359 38.29 38.56 22.84
CA PHE A 359 38.51 39.85 23.47
C PHE A 359 38.92 39.65 24.93
N ASN A 360 40.03 40.26 25.34
CA ASN A 360 40.41 40.32 26.75
C ASN A 360 39.62 41.44 27.45
N ILE A 361 38.86 41.09 28.48
CA ILE A 361 38.06 42.03 29.25
C ILE A 361 38.80 42.35 30.53
N ALA A 362 39.14 43.63 30.71
CA ALA A 362 39.87 44.12 31.87
C ALA A 362 39.01 45.13 32.66
N PRO A 363 38.21 44.68 33.64
CA PRO A 363 37.46 45.57 34.51
C PRO A 363 38.38 46.49 35.32
N VAL A 364 37.98 47.76 35.47
CA VAL A 364 38.70 48.75 36.28
C VAL A 364 37.97 48.89 37.61
N ALA A 365 38.72 49.05 38.70
CA ALA A 365 38.15 49.22 40.04
C ALA A 365 37.22 50.45 40.12
N ASN A 366 36.16 50.32 40.91
CA ASN A 366 35.25 51.42 41.23
C ASN A 366 35.93 52.43 42.19
N GLY A 367 35.22 53.51 42.55
CA GLY A 367 35.75 54.55 43.43
C GLY A 367 36.11 54.09 44.86
N SER A 368 35.73 52.87 45.26
CA SER A 368 36.10 52.24 46.53
C SER A 368 37.28 51.26 46.39
N GLY A 369 37.89 51.15 45.21
CA GLY A 369 39.03 50.26 44.96
C GLY A 369 38.66 48.81 44.66
N ASN A 370 37.36 48.47 44.56
CA ASN A 370 36.88 47.12 44.32
C ASN A 370 36.37 46.96 42.88
N ILE A 371 36.46 45.76 42.31
CA ILE A 371 35.77 45.41 41.06
C ILE A 371 34.50 44.64 41.42
N ASP A 372 33.33 45.16 41.05
CA ASP A 372 32.03 44.49 41.21
C ASP A 372 31.45 44.11 39.84
N LEU A 373 30.28 43.45 39.82
CA LEU A 373 29.62 43.05 38.58
C LEU A 373 29.29 44.24 37.65
N THR A 374 29.11 45.44 38.22
CA THR A 374 28.89 46.67 37.43
C THR A 374 30.14 47.05 36.65
N GLN A 375 31.33 46.94 37.25
CA GLN A 375 32.59 47.18 36.55
C GLN A 375 32.84 46.12 35.45
N VAL A 376 32.47 44.86 35.69
CA VAL A 376 32.53 43.80 34.66
C VAL A 376 31.61 44.13 33.48
N LYS A 377 30.35 44.48 33.76
CA LYS A 377 29.38 44.92 32.73
C LYS A 377 29.92 46.09 31.90
N LEU A 378 30.46 47.13 32.57
CA LEU A 378 31.02 48.30 31.89
C LEU A 378 32.22 47.92 31.00
N ALA A 379 33.13 47.08 31.49
CA ALA A 379 34.28 46.63 30.72
C ALA A 379 33.88 45.86 29.46
N ILE A 380 32.86 44.99 29.55
CA ILE A 380 32.32 44.27 28.38
C ILE A 380 31.70 45.24 27.37
N ASN A 381 30.87 46.18 27.83
CA ASN A 381 30.25 47.17 26.95
C ASN A 381 31.29 48.08 26.28
N ASN A 382 32.34 48.48 27.01
CA ASN A 382 33.41 49.33 26.48
C ASN A 382 34.32 48.58 25.49
N ALA A 383 34.38 47.25 25.55
CA ALA A 383 35.14 46.45 24.59
C ALA A 383 34.55 46.47 23.18
N ASN A 384 33.28 46.93 23.01
CA ASN A 384 32.58 47.01 21.72
C ASN A 384 32.64 45.70 20.92
N ALA A 385 32.62 44.55 21.62
CA ALA A 385 32.81 43.22 21.04
C ALA A 385 31.58 42.68 20.27
N GLY A 386 30.59 43.52 19.98
CA GLY A 386 29.31 43.10 19.37
C GLY A 386 28.33 42.46 20.35
N VAL A 387 28.53 42.63 21.65
CA VAL A 387 27.59 42.23 22.71
C VAL A 387 27.27 43.42 23.61
N THR A 388 26.04 43.45 24.14
CA THR A 388 25.64 44.35 25.22
C THR A 388 25.49 43.54 26.50
N ALA A 389 26.23 43.94 27.54
CA ALA A 389 26.11 43.43 28.89
C ALA A 389 25.13 44.27 29.71
N SER A 390 24.27 43.58 30.45
CA SER A 390 23.35 44.15 31.44
C SER A 390 23.38 43.32 32.72
N ILE A 391 22.85 43.86 33.81
CA ILE A 391 22.70 43.13 35.07
C ILE A 391 21.21 43.05 35.36
N THR A 392 20.74 41.86 35.69
CA THR A 392 19.40 41.63 36.22
C THR A 392 19.50 41.08 37.64
N ASN A 393 18.51 41.33 38.47
CA ASN A 393 18.45 40.80 39.84
C ASN A 393 17.14 40.00 39.97
N ASP A 394 17.24 38.76 40.46
CA ASP A 394 16.10 37.85 40.60
C ASP A 394 15.41 37.94 41.98
N GLY A 395 15.78 38.94 42.79
CA GLY A 395 15.35 39.13 44.18
C GLY A 395 16.32 38.57 45.21
N SER A 396 17.25 37.69 44.82
CA SER A 396 18.28 37.10 45.70
C SER A 396 19.70 37.22 45.17
N ASN A 397 19.88 37.12 43.86
CA ASN A 397 21.17 37.13 43.18
C ASN A 397 21.15 38.09 41.99
N ASP A 398 22.33 38.63 41.68
CA ASP A 398 22.61 39.35 40.46
C ASP A 398 23.00 38.36 39.34
N HIS A 399 22.65 38.72 38.11
CA HIS A 399 22.94 37.96 36.90
C HIS A 399 23.49 38.89 35.83
N LEU A 400 24.67 38.56 35.29
CA LEU A 400 25.21 39.23 34.11
C LEU A 400 24.57 38.62 32.87
N VAL A 401 23.87 39.46 32.09
CA VAL A 401 23.19 39.06 30.87
C VAL A 401 23.89 39.68 29.68
N LEU A 402 24.39 38.84 28.77
CA LEU A 402 25.00 39.22 27.51
C LEU A 402 24.00 39.05 26.38
N THR A 403 23.80 40.09 25.59
CA THR A 403 22.96 40.06 24.39
C THR A 403 23.83 40.34 23.16
N PRO A 404 24.01 39.39 22.24
CA PRO A 404 24.66 39.64 20.95
C PRO A 404 23.88 40.68 20.16
N THR A 405 24.57 41.59 19.47
CA THR A 405 23.96 42.73 18.77
C THR A 405 24.62 43.01 17.41
N GLY A 406 23.94 43.79 16.57
CA GLY A 406 24.44 44.19 15.25
C GLY A 406 24.75 42.98 14.36
N SER A 407 25.88 43.01 13.66
CA SER A 407 26.35 41.92 12.80
C SER A 407 26.66 40.62 13.54
N SER A 408 26.74 40.65 14.87
CA SER A 408 27.00 39.49 15.72
C SER A 408 25.74 38.91 16.37
N ALA A 409 24.55 39.38 16.01
CA ALA A 409 23.27 38.95 16.62
C ALA A 409 23.03 37.42 16.55
N THR A 410 23.66 36.74 15.60
CA THR A 410 23.56 35.29 15.38
C THR A 410 24.79 34.52 15.87
N ALA A 411 25.82 35.21 16.39
CA ALA A 411 27.07 34.59 16.79
C ALA A 411 26.94 33.85 18.13
N ALA A 412 27.66 32.74 18.27
CA ALA A 412 27.83 32.11 19.57
C ALA A 412 28.65 33.04 20.48
N VAL A 413 28.30 33.10 21.77
CA VAL A 413 28.98 33.97 22.74
C VAL A 413 29.44 33.13 23.91
N SER A 414 30.69 33.30 24.32
CA SER A 414 31.17 32.74 25.58
C SER A 414 31.98 33.75 26.36
N LEU A 415 31.82 33.73 27.68
CA LEU A 415 32.68 34.44 28.61
C LEU A 415 33.38 33.38 29.46
N THR A 416 34.70 33.40 29.47
CA THR A 416 35.52 32.50 30.29
C THR A 416 36.23 33.32 31.34
N GLY A 417 35.99 33.00 32.61
CA GLY A 417 36.67 33.60 33.75
C GLY A 417 37.65 32.62 34.40
N THR A 418 38.75 33.14 34.94
CA THR A 418 39.68 32.38 35.80
C THR A 418 39.72 32.95 37.21
N SER A 419 40.18 32.17 38.18
CA SER A 419 40.28 32.57 39.60
C SER A 419 38.93 33.10 40.13
N ASP A 420 38.86 34.34 40.63
CA ASP A 420 37.63 34.90 41.22
C ASP A 420 36.52 35.05 40.17
N TYR A 421 36.89 35.21 38.90
CA TYR A 421 35.94 35.32 37.79
C TYR A 421 35.40 33.98 37.30
N ALA A 422 35.88 32.83 37.81
CA ALA A 422 35.47 31.52 37.34
C ALA A 422 33.94 31.32 37.38
N GLY A 423 33.27 31.87 38.41
CA GLY A 423 31.82 31.83 38.57
C GLY A 423 31.02 32.68 37.57
N LEU A 424 31.67 33.53 36.79
CA LEU A 424 31.05 34.28 35.69
C LEU A 424 31.13 33.57 34.34
N SER A 425 31.76 32.39 34.30
CA SER A 425 31.90 31.65 33.05
C SER A 425 30.51 31.26 32.53
N MET A 426 30.23 31.64 31.29
CA MET A 426 28.96 31.38 30.62
C MET A 426 29.20 31.17 29.14
N SER A 427 28.27 30.50 28.47
CA SER A 427 28.33 30.28 27.04
C SER A 427 26.92 30.21 26.47
N GLY A 428 26.80 30.54 25.20
CA GLY A 428 25.56 30.62 24.46
C GLY A 428 25.78 30.18 23.02
N MET A 429 24.95 29.27 22.54
CA MET A 429 24.92 28.91 21.11
C MET A 429 24.45 30.10 20.26
N GLY A 430 25.00 30.22 19.06
CA GLY A 430 24.58 31.19 18.05
C GLY A 430 23.39 30.69 17.23
N GLN A 431 22.51 31.59 16.81
CA GLN A 431 21.32 31.28 16.01
C GLN A 431 21.59 31.42 14.51
N LEU A 432 21.90 30.33 13.82
CA LEU A 432 22.14 30.31 12.38
C LEU A 432 20.86 30.51 11.55
N LEU A 433 19.72 30.04 12.06
CA LEU A 433 18.42 30.21 11.42
C LEU A 433 17.34 30.39 12.47
N LYS A 434 16.48 31.40 12.30
CA LYS A 434 15.38 31.68 13.22
C LYS A 434 14.14 30.83 12.88
N ALA A 435 13.48 30.31 13.92
CA ALA A 435 12.16 29.73 13.81
C ALA A 435 11.14 30.77 13.31
N GLN A 436 10.43 30.45 12.23
CA GLN A 436 9.39 31.32 11.68
C GLN A 436 8.32 30.53 10.93
N ASP A 437 7.12 31.10 10.86
CA ASP A 437 5.98 30.55 10.13
C ASP A 437 6.04 30.88 8.64
N ALA A 438 5.37 30.08 7.82
CA ALA A 438 5.06 30.43 6.44
C ALA A 438 3.99 31.52 6.43
N LYS A 439 4.07 32.41 5.44
CA LYS A 439 3.08 33.46 5.18
C LYS A 439 2.72 33.45 3.71
N LEU A 440 1.42 33.40 3.43
CA LEU A 440 0.86 33.40 2.09
C LEU A 440 -0.44 34.20 2.08
N SER A 441 -0.94 34.54 0.90
CA SER A 441 -2.29 35.08 0.72
C SER A 441 -3.08 34.24 -0.27
N ILE A 442 -4.36 34.04 0.01
CA ILE A 442 -5.33 33.42 -0.90
C ILE A 442 -6.44 34.43 -1.16
N ASP A 443 -6.62 34.82 -2.43
CA ASP A 443 -7.57 35.87 -2.86
C ASP A 443 -7.42 37.17 -2.04
N GLY A 444 -6.18 37.52 -1.69
CA GLY A 444 -5.84 38.70 -0.89
C GLY A 444 -6.01 38.54 0.62
N VAL A 445 -6.49 37.39 1.10
CA VAL A 445 -6.59 37.08 2.54
C VAL A 445 -5.28 36.48 3.03
N ASN A 446 -4.69 37.10 4.06
CA ASN A 446 -3.44 36.62 4.64
C ASN A 446 -3.65 35.36 5.47
N VAL A 447 -2.76 34.39 5.29
CA VAL A 447 -2.74 33.10 5.97
C VAL A 447 -1.35 32.89 6.54
N THR A 448 -1.29 32.33 7.75
CA THR A 448 -0.05 31.95 8.42
C THR A 448 -0.08 30.47 8.75
N SER A 449 1.03 29.77 8.56
CA SER A 449 1.14 28.34 8.87
C SER A 449 2.48 28.03 9.54
N PRO A 450 2.52 27.20 10.60
CA PRO A 450 3.78 26.76 11.19
C PRO A 450 4.62 25.88 10.24
N THR A 451 4.02 25.34 9.17
CA THR A 451 4.70 24.47 8.20
C THR A 451 4.57 25.00 6.78
N ASN A 452 5.42 24.49 5.88
CA ASN A 452 5.29 24.69 4.43
C ASN A 452 4.24 23.75 3.78
N LYS A 453 3.57 22.90 4.57
CA LYS A 453 2.42 22.09 4.14
C LYS A 453 1.16 22.71 4.72
N VAL A 454 0.54 23.62 3.96
CA VAL A 454 -0.62 24.39 4.41
C VAL A 454 -1.90 23.62 4.07
N GLU A 455 -2.52 23.06 5.09
CA GLU A 455 -3.73 22.24 4.97
C GLU A 455 -4.99 23.07 5.23
N ASN A 456 -6.10 22.68 4.60
CA ASN A 456 -7.46 23.17 4.89
C ASN A 456 -7.68 24.67 4.76
N VAL A 457 -6.77 25.40 4.11
CA VAL A 457 -6.96 26.81 3.78
C VAL A 457 -7.95 27.00 2.63
N ILE A 458 -7.96 26.05 1.69
CA ILE A 458 -9.04 25.82 0.73
C ILE A 458 -9.58 24.42 1.06
N SER A 459 -10.90 24.27 1.15
CA SER A 459 -11.53 22.98 1.47
C SER A 459 -11.07 21.91 0.47
N GLY A 460 -10.58 20.77 0.98
CA GLY A 460 -10.09 19.64 0.19
C GLY A 460 -8.71 19.82 -0.45
N VAL A 461 -7.96 20.88 -0.08
CA VAL A 461 -6.67 21.22 -0.69
C VAL A 461 -5.57 21.28 0.36
N THR A 462 -4.43 20.71 0.02
CA THR A 462 -3.15 20.95 0.72
C THR A 462 -2.20 21.68 -0.21
N LEU A 463 -1.69 22.84 0.23
CA LEU A 463 -0.67 23.60 -0.50
C LEU A 463 0.72 23.25 0.02
N ASN A 464 1.62 22.83 -0.87
CA ASN A 464 3.03 22.58 -0.52
C ASN A 464 3.88 23.75 -1.02
N LEU A 465 4.38 24.57 -0.11
CA LEU A 465 5.13 25.79 -0.41
C LEU A 465 6.61 25.46 -0.58
N SER A 466 7.22 25.98 -1.65
CA SER A 466 8.61 25.71 -2.01
C SER A 466 9.44 26.97 -2.26
N LYS A 467 8.83 28.07 -2.69
CA LYS A 467 9.52 29.35 -2.93
C LYS A 467 8.64 30.54 -2.56
N VAL A 468 9.29 31.66 -2.28
CA VAL A 468 8.65 32.98 -2.12
C VAL A 468 8.37 33.55 -3.51
N THR A 469 7.19 34.13 -3.70
CA THR A 469 6.78 34.85 -4.91
C THR A 469 7.22 36.31 -4.87
N THR A 470 7.38 36.92 -6.03
CA THR A 470 7.72 38.34 -6.18
C THR A 470 6.48 39.18 -6.51
N SER A 471 6.60 40.51 -6.45
CA SER A 471 5.53 41.43 -6.85
C SER A 471 5.22 41.41 -8.36
N ALA A 472 6.11 40.83 -9.19
CA ALA A 472 5.87 40.66 -10.62
C ALA A 472 5.08 39.39 -10.95
N ASP A 473 4.95 38.47 -9.99
CA ASP A 473 4.24 37.22 -10.14
C ASP A 473 2.72 37.41 -9.93
N ASN A 474 1.93 36.63 -10.66
CA ASN A 474 0.48 36.55 -10.49
C ASN A 474 0.02 35.10 -10.64
N PHE A 475 0.17 34.32 -9.57
CA PHE A 475 -0.16 32.90 -9.59
C PHE A 475 -1.65 32.66 -9.35
N THR A 476 -2.24 31.83 -10.20
CA THR A 476 -3.60 31.31 -10.05
C THR A 476 -3.54 29.79 -9.88
N LEU A 477 -4.16 29.29 -8.81
CA LEU A 477 -4.49 27.89 -8.64
C LEU A 477 -5.90 27.63 -9.18
N ASN A 478 -6.00 26.86 -10.26
CA ASN A 478 -7.28 26.35 -10.77
C ASN A 478 -7.55 24.96 -10.19
N ILE A 479 -8.75 24.75 -9.67
CA ILE A 479 -9.28 23.46 -9.22
C ILE A 479 -10.50 23.12 -10.07
N SER A 480 -10.41 22.04 -10.82
CA SER A 480 -11.46 21.60 -11.74
C SER A 480 -11.62 20.09 -11.76
N ASN A 481 -12.71 19.62 -12.36
CA ASN A 481 -12.92 18.19 -12.57
C ASN A 481 -11.90 17.64 -13.59
N ASP A 482 -11.34 16.46 -13.34
CA ASP A 482 -10.35 15.85 -14.21
C ASP A 482 -11.01 15.07 -15.37
N THR A 483 -11.32 15.77 -16.46
CA THR A 483 -11.90 15.16 -17.67
C THR A 483 -10.91 14.26 -18.42
N SER A 484 -9.59 14.52 -18.30
CA SER A 484 -8.54 13.65 -18.83
C SER A 484 -8.46 12.32 -18.08
N GLY A 485 -8.59 12.34 -16.75
CA GLY A 485 -8.68 11.15 -15.91
C GLY A 485 -9.85 10.25 -16.30
N ILE A 486 -11.04 10.84 -16.51
CA ILE A 486 -12.21 10.10 -17.02
C ILE A 486 -11.92 9.44 -18.37
N THR A 487 -11.27 10.15 -19.30
CA THR A 487 -10.95 9.62 -20.62
C THR A 487 -10.01 8.41 -20.51
N THR A 488 -8.99 8.49 -19.66
CA THR A 488 -8.09 7.38 -19.38
C THR A 488 -8.85 6.19 -18.78
N ALA A 489 -9.67 6.44 -17.75
CA ALA A 489 -10.46 5.40 -17.10
C ALA A 489 -11.43 4.70 -18.07
N ALA A 490 -12.17 5.46 -18.89
CA ALA A 490 -13.07 4.92 -19.90
C ALA A 490 -12.34 4.05 -20.93
N ASN A 491 -11.16 4.48 -21.41
CA ASN A 491 -10.33 3.67 -22.32
C ASN A 491 -9.84 2.38 -21.65
N SER A 492 -9.42 2.43 -20.39
CA SER A 492 -9.03 1.24 -19.62
C SER A 492 -10.20 0.27 -19.46
N PHE A 493 -11.41 0.77 -19.19
CA PHE A 493 -12.63 -0.05 -19.11
C PHE A 493 -12.92 -0.76 -20.44
N VAL A 494 -12.91 -0.02 -21.55
CA VAL A 494 -13.14 -0.55 -22.90
C VAL A 494 -12.08 -1.60 -23.25
N THR A 495 -10.82 -1.32 -22.94
CA THR A 495 -9.69 -2.24 -23.21
C THR A 495 -9.82 -3.53 -22.40
N ALA A 496 -10.17 -3.43 -21.11
CA ALA A 496 -10.37 -4.59 -20.25
C ALA A 496 -11.45 -5.53 -20.80
N TYR A 497 -12.61 -4.99 -21.18
CA TYR A 497 -13.67 -5.78 -21.79
C TYR A 497 -13.25 -6.34 -23.16
N ASN A 498 -12.61 -5.54 -24.01
CA ASN A 498 -12.19 -5.98 -25.34
C ASN A 498 -11.16 -7.11 -25.29
N THR A 499 -10.33 -7.14 -24.25
CA THR A 499 -9.39 -8.24 -24.00
C THR A 499 -10.15 -9.53 -23.70
N LEU A 500 -11.15 -9.49 -22.82
CA LEU A 500 -12.02 -10.62 -22.54
C LEU A 500 -12.79 -11.07 -23.80
N ALA A 501 -13.44 -10.12 -24.49
CA ALA A 501 -14.23 -10.41 -25.68
C ALA A 501 -13.40 -11.11 -26.76
N LYS A 502 -12.16 -10.65 -27.02
CA LYS A 502 -11.23 -11.29 -27.96
C LYS A 502 -10.81 -12.69 -27.51
N ALA A 503 -10.51 -12.88 -26.22
CA ALA A 503 -10.15 -14.19 -25.68
C ALA A 503 -11.32 -15.20 -25.85
N VAL A 504 -12.55 -14.78 -25.53
CA VAL A 504 -13.74 -15.60 -25.70
C VAL A 504 -14.02 -15.89 -27.17
N ALA A 505 -13.90 -14.89 -28.05
CA ALA A 505 -14.06 -15.07 -29.49
C ALA A 505 -13.06 -16.11 -30.03
N GLY A 506 -11.80 -16.07 -29.61
CA GLY A 506 -10.79 -17.06 -29.98
C GLY A 506 -11.13 -18.48 -29.51
N MET A 507 -11.73 -18.62 -28.32
CA MET A 507 -12.12 -19.93 -27.76
C MET A 507 -13.43 -20.47 -28.34
N THR A 508 -14.23 -19.62 -28.98
CA THR A 508 -15.56 -19.96 -29.53
C THR A 508 -15.64 -19.87 -31.06
N ALA A 509 -14.53 -19.57 -31.72
CA ALA A 509 -14.47 -19.41 -33.17
C ALA A 509 -14.92 -20.68 -33.91
N GLN A 510 -15.75 -20.50 -34.92
CA GLN A 510 -16.07 -21.48 -35.95
C GLN A 510 -15.40 -21.01 -37.24
N THR A 511 -14.50 -21.83 -37.79
CA THR A 511 -13.88 -21.57 -39.10
C THR A 511 -14.54 -22.48 -40.12
N PRO A 512 -15.39 -21.93 -41.01
CA PRO A 512 -16.01 -22.70 -42.08
C PRO A 512 -14.96 -23.33 -43.00
N SER A 513 -15.17 -24.58 -43.40
CA SER A 513 -14.33 -25.20 -44.42
C SER A 513 -14.49 -24.46 -45.75
N THR A 514 -13.37 -24.14 -46.40
CA THR A 514 -13.35 -23.60 -47.76
C THR A 514 -13.46 -24.69 -48.84
N THR A 515 -13.45 -25.97 -48.43
CA THR A 515 -13.56 -27.13 -49.34
C THR A 515 -14.89 -27.84 -49.13
N LEU A 516 -15.65 -27.98 -50.22
CA LEU A 516 -16.92 -28.70 -50.24
C LEU A 516 -16.71 -30.15 -49.78
N GLY A 517 -17.45 -30.58 -48.74
CA GLY A 517 -17.37 -31.93 -48.19
C GLY A 517 -16.38 -32.12 -47.03
N GLN A 518 -15.61 -31.10 -46.64
CA GLN A 518 -14.76 -31.14 -45.44
C GLN A 518 -15.44 -30.49 -44.23
N ALA A 519 -15.17 -31.03 -43.04
CA ALA A 519 -15.72 -30.52 -41.78
C ALA A 519 -15.12 -29.16 -41.40
N ASN A 520 -15.91 -28.32 -40.72
CA ASN A 520 -15.45 -27.06 -40.16
C ASN A 520 -14.44 -27.28 -39.03
N THR A 521 -13.49 -26.36 -38.88
CA THR A 521 -12.60 -26.35 -37.71
C THR A 521 -13.24 -25.50 -36.62
N SER A 522 -13.51 -26.11 -35.47
CA SER A 522 -14.16 -25.44 -34.33
C SER A 522 -13.18 -25.27 -33.19
N ALA A 523 -13.14 -24.09 -32.58
CA ALA A 523 -12.46 -23.90 -31.31
C ALA A 523 -13.14 -24.74 -30.22
N PRO A 524 -12.42 -25.13 -29.15
CA PRO A 524 -12.93 -26.06 -28.14
C PRO A 524 -14.28 -25.68 -27.52
N LEU A 525 -14.59 -24.39 -27.37
CA LEU A 525 -15.82 -23.92 -26.74
C LEU A 525 -16.87 -23.43 -27.76
N ALA A 526 -16.68 -23.66 -29.06
CA ALA A 526 -17.56 -23.13 -30.09
C ALA A 526 -19.03 -23.58 -29.96
N SER A 527 -19.26 -24.78 -29.40
CA SER A 527 -20.60 -25.34 -29.20
C SER A 527 -21.09 -25.26 -27.75
N GLU A 528 -20.37 -24.56 -26.87
CA GLU A 528 -20.71 -24.47 -25.45
C GLU A 528 -21.71 -23.34 -25.18
N SER A 529 -22.96 -23.71 -24.86
CA SER A 529 -24.05 -22.77 -24.57
C SER A 529 -23.84 -21.97 -23.27
N SER A 530 -23.05 -22.49 -22.33
CA SER A 530 -22.66 -21.82 -21.09
C SER A 530 -21.88 -20.54 -21.36
N VAL A 531 -20.95 -20.55 -22.32
CA VAL A 531 -20.13 -19.39 -22.69
C VAL A 531 -20.99 -18.29 -23.30
N GLN A 532 -21.95 -18.65 -24.15
CA GLN A 532 -22.92 -17.70 -24.71
C GLN A 532 -23.82 -17.09 -23.63
N THR A 533 -24.22 -17.88 -22.63
CA THR A 533 -25.01 -17.42 -21.49
C THR A 533 -24.24 -16.41 -20.66
N ILE A 534 -22.97 -16.73 -20.32
CA ILE A 534 -22.05 -15.85 -19.59
C ILE A 534 -21.90 -14.50 -20.33
N MET A 535 -21.59 -14.55 -21.63
CA MET A 535 -21.40 -13.33 -22.42
C MET A 535 -22.69 -12.51 -22.55
N SER A 536 -23.85 -13.16 -22.63
CA SER A 536 -25.13 -12.45 -22.69
C SER A 536 -25.48 -11.78 -21.37
N GLN A 537 -25.26 -12.45 -20.23
CA GLN A 537 -25.40 -11.84 -18.90
C GLN A 537 -24.45 -10.65 -18.73
N LEU A 538 -23.19 -10.79 -19.17
CA LEU A 538 -22.22 -9.72 -19.08
C LEU A 538 -22.62 -8.50 -19.91
N ARG A 539 -23.05 -8.70 -21.16
CA ARG A 539 -23.52 -7.62 -22.04
C ARG A 539 -24.77 -6.92 -21.49
N ASN A 540 -25.71 -7.68 -20.93
CA ASN A 540 -26.93 -7.13 -20.33
C ASN A 540 -26.60 -6.29 -19.09
N THR A 541 -25.66 -6.74 -18.26
CA THR A 541 -25.22 -5.98 -17.07
C THR A 541 -24.48 -4.71 -17.46
N LEU A 542 -23.60 -4.77 -18.48
CA LEU A 542 -22.84 -3.64 -19.00
C LEU A 542 -23.72 -2.46 -19.42
N PHE A 543 -24.84 -2.75 -20.08
CA PHE A 543 -25.77 -1.73 -20.58
C PHE A 543 -27.08 -1.68 -19.78
N SER A 544 -27.07 -2.22 -18.56
CA SER A 544 -28.18 -2.04 -17.63
C SER A 544 -28.30 -0.56 -17.24
N THR A 545 -29.53 -0.10 -17.01
CA THR A 545 -29.75 1.29 -16.56
C THR A 545 -29.23 1.49 -15.14
N VAL A 546 -28.65 2.65 -14.89
CA VAL A 546 -28.25 3.13 -13.56
C VAL A 546 -29.04 4.39 -13.26
N ASP A 547 -29.72 4.40 -12.11
CA ASP A 547 -30.52 5.54 -11.67
C ASP A 547 -29.63 6.61 -11.01
N GLY A 548 -30.11 7.86 -10.93
CA GLY A 548 -29.43 8.95 -10.23
C GLY A 548 -28.33 9.67 -11.05
N GLY A 549 -28.15 9.34 -12.34
CA GLY A 549 -27.11 9.93 -13.18
C GLY A 549 -27.48 11.26 -13.87
N ASN A 550 -28.60 11.89 -13.51
CA ASN A 550 -29.07 13.16 -14.06
C ASN A 550 -29.04 13.22 -15.60
N GLY A 551 -29.65 12.21 -16.25
CA GLY A 551 -29.68 12.08 -17.72
C GLY A 551 -28.57 11.20 -18.31
N ILE A 552 -27.63 10.72 -17.50
CA ILE A 552 -26.64 9.69 -17.87
C ILE A 552 -27.04 8.38 -17.18
N ASN A 553 -27.73 7.49 -17.89
CA ASN A 553 -28.28 6.26 -17.30
C ASN A 553 -27.61 5.00 -17.86
N THR A 554 -26.93 5.08 -18.99
CA THR A 554 -26.29 3.95 -19.68
C THR A 554 -24.90 4.33 -20.19
N LEU A 555 -24.08 3.32 -20.49
CA LEU A 555 -22.76 3.52 -21.12
C LEU A 555 -22.86 4.23 -22.49
N SER A 556 -23.99 4.10 -23.20
CA SER A 556 -24.19 4.77 -24.49
C SER A 556 -24.36 6.29 -24.37
N ASP A 557 -24.86 6.79 -23.23
CA ASP A 557 -25.03 8.22 -22.98
C ASP A 557 -23.69 8.95 -22.89
N ILE A 558 -22.63 8.22 -22.53
CA ILE A 558 -21.24 8.71 -22.47
C ILE A 558 -20.40 8.27 -23.67
N GLY A 559 -21.02 7.69 -24.71
CA GLY A 559 -20.35 7.31 -25.95
C GLY A 559 -19.66 5.95 -25.94
N ILE A 560 -19.92 5.06 -24.97
CA ILE A 560 -19.44 3.68 -25.00
C ILE A 560 -20.54 2.77 -25.57
N SER A 561 -20.23 2.03 -26.64
CA SER A 561 -21.20 1.19 -27.35
C SER A 561 -20.60 -0.11 -27.88
N PHE A 562 -21.45 -1.12 -28.12
CA PHE A 562 -21.03 -2.35 -28.79
C PHE A 562 -20.83 -2.16 -30.29
N GLN A 563 -19.80 -2.83 -30.80
CA GLN A 563 -19.53 -3.03 -32.21
C GLN A 563 -20.13 -4.35 -32.68
N LYS A 564 -20.21 -4.55 -34.01
CA LYS A 564 -20.78 -5.76 -34.64
C LYS A 564 -20.06 -7.05 -34.23
N ASP A 565 -18.77 -6.97 -33.91
CA ASP A 565 -17.94 -8.09 -33.47
C ASP A 565 -18.06 -8.40 -31.97
N GLY A 566 -18.90 -7.66 -31.23
CA GLY A 566 -19.11 -7.83 -29.79
C GLY A 566 -18.10 -7.11 -28.91
N THR A 567 -17.13 -6.38 -29.48
CA THR A 567 -16.22 -5.47 -28.75
C THR A 567 -16.91 -4.14 -28.40
N LEU A 568 -16.35 -3.36 -27.50
CA LEU A 568 -16.74 -2.00 -27.17
C LEU A 568 -15.90 -0.98 -27.94
N ALA A 569 -16.54 0.11 -28.35
CA ALA A 569 -15.90 1.32 -28.85
C ALA A 569 -16.23 2.52 -27.96
N LEU A 570 -15.34 3.51 -27.96
CA LEU A 570 -15.51 4.78 -27.26
C LEU A 570 -15.58 5.93 -28.28
N ASP A 571 -16.66 6.70 -28.23
CA ASP A 571 -16.76 8.02 -28.84
C ASP A 571 -16.21 9.07 -27.86
N SER A 572 -14.95 9.44 -28.06
CA SER A 572 -14.25 10.41 -27.21
C SER A 572 -14.91 11.80 -27.19
N THR A 573 -15.64 12.16 -28.25
CA THR A 573 -16.30 13.48 -28.33
C THR A 573 -17.54 13.50 -27.43
N LYS A 574 -18.35 12.44 -27.47
CA LYS A 574 -19.49 12.28 -26.56
C LYS A 574 -19.05 12.18 -25.11
N LEU A 575 -17.99 11.43 -24.83
CA LEU A 575 -17.45 11.33 -23.47
C LEU A 575 -16.97 12.70 -22.96
N SER A 576 -16.22 13.45 -23.77
CA SER A 576 -15.74 14.80 -23.40
C SER A 576 -16.90 15.76 -23.12
N THR A 577 -17.95 15.71 -23.95
CA THR A 577 -19.17 16.51 -23.77
C THR A 577 -19.89 16.15 -22.48
N ALA A 578 -20.09 14.85 -22.22
CA ALA A 578 -20.72 14.37 -21.00
C ALA A 578 -19.89 14.71 -19.74
N ALA A 579 -18.57 14.58 -19.81
CA ALA A 579 -17.66 14.87 -18.70
C ALA A 579 -17.62 16.37 -18.34
N THR A 580 -17.78 17.23 -19.34
CA THR A 580 -17.85 18.68 -19.14
C THR A 580 -19.19 19.10 -18.55
N ASN A 581 -20.29 18.55 -19.07
CA ASN A 581 -21.63 19.01 -18.73
C ASN A 581 -22.25 18.32 -17.50
N ASN A 582 -21.89 17.06 -17.24
CA ASN A 582 -22.44 16.26 -16.16
C ASN A 582 -21.42 15.24 -15.63
N PHE A 583 -20.32 15.76 -15.09
CA PHE A 583 -19.25 14.97 -14.49
C PHE A 583 -19.75 14.01 -13.38
N ALA A 584 -20.67 14.49 -12.53
CA ALA A 584 -21.25 13.70 -11.45
C ALA A 584 -22.07 12.50 -11.97
N GLY A 585 -22.80 12.68 -13.07
CA GLY A 585 -23.55 11.62 -13.72
C GLY A 585 -22.65 10.48 -14.22
N ILE A 586 -21.46 10.79 -14.75
CA ILE A 586 -20.48 9.76 -15.15
C ILE A 586 -19.97 8.99 -13.94
N ALA A 587 -19.59 9.68 -12.86
CA ALA A 587 -19.15 9.04 -11.63
C ALA A 587 -20.22 8.09 -11.07
N ASN A 588 -21.48 8.53 -11.05
CA ASN A 588 -22.60 7.71 -10.62
C ASN A 588 -22.85 6.51 -11.56
N LEU A 589 -22.79 6.70 -12.89
CA LEU A 589 -22.95 5.61 -13.85
C LEU A 589 -21.98 4.46 -13.58
N PHE A 590 -20.70 4.76 -13.35
CA PHE A 590 -19.70 3.71 -13.10
C PHE A 590 -19.74 3.18 -11.67
N ALA A 591 -19.86 4.05 -10.66
CA ALA A 591 -19.62 3.69 -9.26
C ALA A 591 -20.88 3.64 -8.38
N GLY A 592 -22.02 4.18 -8.82
CA GLY A 592 -23.27 4.20 -8.05
C GLY A 592 -23.24 5.15 -6.85
N THR A 593 -22.34 6.14 -6.87
CA THR A 593 -22.27 7.18 -5.84
C THR A 593 -23.40 8.17 -6.07
N ASP A 594 -24.51 8.02 -5.34
CA ASP A 594 -25.60 9.00 -5.35
C ASP A 594 -25.08 10.36 -4.84
N PRO A 595 -25.13 11.43 -5.66
CA PRO A 595 -24.75 12.77 -5.21
C PRO A 595 -25.68 13.35 -4.14
N ASP A 596 -26.86 12.74 -3.92
CA ASP A 596 -27.78 13.08 -2.83
C ASP A 596 -27.69 12.03 -1.70
N PRO A 597 -27.08 12.36 -0.55
CA PRO A 597 -26.98 11.43 0.58
C PRO A 597 -28.34 11.10 1.22
N THR A 598 -29.40 11.84 0.89
CA THR A 598 -30.76 11.65 1.43
C THR A 598 -31.59 10.63 0.64
N ASN A 599 -31.15 10.24 -0.56
CA ASN A 599 -31.83 9.22 -1.35
C ASN A 599 -31.43 7.81 -0.88
N THR A 600 -32.40 7.13 -0.24
CA THR A 600 -32.27 5.77 0.28
C THR A 600 -32.96 4.72 -0.59
N THR A 601 -33.52 5.11 -1.74
CA THR A 601 -34.46 4.26 -2.52
C THR A 601 -33.85 3.61 -3.75
N SER A 602 -32.73 4.13 -4.28
CA SER A 602 -32.05 3.56 -5.44
C SER A 602 -31.00 2.54 -5.00
N SER A 603 -31.01 1.34 -5.59
CA SER A 603 -29.90 0.39 -5.46
C SER A 603 -28.63 1.05 -5.99
N LYS A 604 -27.76 1.50 -5.08
CA LYS A 604 -26.53 2.31 -5.30
C LYS A 604 -25.41 1.55 -6.02
N ASN A 605 -25.74 0.79 -7.07
CA ASN A 605 -24.79 -0.05 -7.78
C ASN A 605 -24.57 0.51 -9.18
N GLY A 606 -23.45 1.21 -9.37
CA GLY A 606 -22.98 1.58 -10.69
C GLY A 606 -22.58 0.34 -11.51
N ILE A 607 -22.29 0.54 -12.79
CA ILE A 607 -21.92 -0.54 -13.72
C ILE A 607 -20.74 -1.36 -13.19
N VAL A 608 -19.71 -0.73 -12.62
CA VAL A 608 -18.54 -1.42 -12.06
C VAL A 608 -18.96 -2.39 -10.96
N THR A 609 -19.76 -1.92 -9.99
CA THR A 609 -20.25 -2.73 -8.87
C THR A 609 -21.11 -3.90 -9.37
N LYS A 610 -22.05 -3.64 -10.30
CA LYS A 610 -22.90 -4.68 -10.88
C LYS A 610 -22.07 -5.76 -11.60
N LEU A 611 -21.04 -5.35 -12.36
CA LEU A 611 -20.14 -6.27 -13.04
C LEU A 611 -19.30 -7.08 -12.04
N GLN A 612 -18.77 -6.45 -10.99
CA GLN A 612 -18.03 -7.16 -9.96
C GLN A 612 -18.88 -8.22 -9.27
N THR A 613 -20.14 -7.92 -8.95
CA THR A 613 -21.10 -8.89 -8.39
C THR A 613 -21.32 -10.06 -9.35
N LEU A 614 -21.60 -9.77 -10.63
CA LEU A 614 -21.79 -10.81 -11.64
C LEU A 614 -20.53 -11.68 -11.79
N MET A 615 -19.35 -11.08 -11.94
CA MET A 615 -18.09 -11.80 -12.10
C MET A 615 -17.76 -12.65 -10.87
N THR A 616 -18.03 -12.14 -9.67
CA THR A 616 -17.86 -12.91 -8.42
C THR A 616 -18.78 -14.12 -8.39
N SER A 617 -20.03 -13.98 -8.80
CA SER A 617 -20.97 -15.10 -8.89
C SER A 617 -20.52 -16.14 -9.91
N LEU A 618 -20.08 -15.70 -11.09
CA LEU A 618 -19.65 -16.59 -12.19
C LEU A 618 -18.34 -17.34 -11.88
N LEU A 619 -17.41 -16.70 -11.15
CA LEU A 619 -16.09 -17.24 -10.81
C LEU A 619 -16.03 -17.96 -9.46
N SER A 620 -17.09 -17.88 -8.65
CA SER A 620 -17.19 -18.60 -7.37
C SER A 620 -17.09 -20.12 -7.56
N ASP A 621 -16.82 -20.83 -6.48
CA ASP A 621 -16.71 -22.30 -6.49
C ASP A 621 -18.03 -23.00 -6.90
N ASN A 622 -19.16 -22.32 -6.69
CA ASN A 622 -20.49 -22.75 -7.12
C ASN A 622 -20.95 -22.06 -8.42
N GLY A 623 -20.05 -21.31 -9.07
CA GLY A 623 -20.32 -20.61 -10.31
C GLY A 623 -20.36 -21.56 -11.52
N ILE A 624 -20.98 -21.11 -12.60
CA ILE A 624 -21.20 -21.90 -13.82
C ILE A 624 -19.91 -22.52 -14.38
N ILE A 625 -18.77 -21.82 -14.29
CA ILE A 625 -17.48 -22.30 -14.79
C ILE A 625 -16.98 -23.45 -13.92
N ALA A 626 -16.97 -23.26 -12.60
CA ALA A 626 -16.54 -24.30 -11.67
C ALA A 626 -17.41 -25.55 -11.79
N THR A 627 -18.74 -25.40 -11.81
CA THR A 627 -19.67 -26.53 -11.98
C THR A 627 -19.45 -27.29 -13.30
N LYS A 628 -19.22 -26.57 -14.41
CA LYS A 628 -18.92 -27.21 -15.71
C LYS A 628 -17.57 -27.93 -15.70
N THR A 629 -16.53 -27.32 -15.14
CA THR A 629 -15.21 -27.95 -15.00
C THR A 629 -15.27 -29.21 -14.14
N SER A 630 -15.94 -29.18 -12.99
CA SER A 630 -16.10 -30.35 -12.12
C SER A 630 -16.92 -31.47 -12.80
N GLY A 631 -17.97 -31.12 -13.56
CA GLY A 631 -18.73 -32.10 -14.33
C GLY A 631 -17.91 -32.78 -15.43
N LEU A 632 -17.06 -32.02 -16.12
CA LEU A 632 -16.12 -32.55 -17.11
C LEU A 632 -15.04 -33.44 -16.47
N GLN A 633 -14.51 -33.06 -15.30
CA GLN A 633 -13.56 -33.87 -14.54
C GLN A 633 -14.18 -35.20 -14.09
N ALA A 634 -15.43 -35.19 -13.63
CA ALA A 634 -16.17 -36.41 -13.29
C ALA A 634 -16.37 -37.30 -14.53
N SER A 635 -16.74 -36.71 -15.67
CA SER A 635 -16.92 -37.43 -16.94
C SER A 635 -15.61 -38.03 -17.45
N LEU A 636 -14.50 -37.31 -17.30
CA LEU A 636 -13.16 -37.79 -17.60
C LEU A 636 -12.79 -38.97 -16.70
N LYS A 637 -13.04 -38.87 -15.40
CA LYS A 637 -12.75 -39.96 -14.45
C LYS A 637 -13.54 -41.22 -14.79
N ILE A 638 -14.84 -41.10 -15.07
CA ILE A 638 -15.68 -42.23 -15.51
C ILE A 638 -15.15 -42.84 -16.80
N ASN A 639 -14.70 -42.02 -17.76
CA ASN A 639 -14.11 -42.52 -19.00
C ASN A 639 -12.79 -43.28 -18.75
N GLN A 640 -11.92 -42.75 -17.89
CA GLN A 640 -10.67 -43.43 -17.50
C GLN A 640 -10.93 -44.76 -16.81
N ASP A 641 -11.91 -44.82 -15.90
CA ASP A 641 -12.30 -46.07 -15.23
C ASP A 641 -12.79 -47.12 -16.26
N ARG A 642 -13.53 -46.68 -17.31
CA ARG A 642 -13.92 -47.55 -18.44
C ARG A 642 -12.73 -48.01 -19.26
N GLN A 643 -11.75 -47.16 -19.53
CA GLN A 643 -10.52 -47.54 -20.23
C GLN A 643 -9.77 -48.62 -19.43
N THR A 644 -9.62 -48.44 -18.13
CA THR A 644 -8.99 -49.44 -17.24
C THR A 644 -9.75 -50.76 -17.27
N ALA A 645 -11.08 -50.74 -17.17
CA ALA A 645 -11.90 -51.96 -17.22
C ALA A 645 -11.76 -52.70 -18.57
N VAL A 646 -11.77 -51.97 -19.70
CA VAL A 646 -11.53 -52.53 -21.03
C VAL A 646 -10.12 -53.11 -21.13
N GLN A 647 -9.12 -52.42 -20.59
CA GLN A 647 -7.74 -52.89 -20.61
C GLN A 647 -7.54 -54.20 -19.81
N SER A 648 -8.19 -54.30 -18.63
CA SER A 648 -8.24 -55.55 -17.87
C SER A 648 -8.93 -56.67 -18.65
N ARG A 649 -10.05 -56.37 -19.33
CA ARG A 649 -10.75 -57.35 -20.16
C ARG A 649 -9.91 -57.82 -21.35
N LEU A 650 -9.21 -56.91 -22.02
CA LEU A 650 -8.29 -57.24 -23.12
C LEU A 650 -7.14 -58.12 -22.63
N SER A 651 -6.63 -57.90 -21.43
CA SER A 651 -5.62 -58.78 -20.81
C SER A 651 -6.15 -60.20 -20.60
N ASN A 652 -7.33 -60.34 -19.99
CA ASN A 652 -7.94 -61.65 -19.80
C ASN A 652 -8.26 -62.36 -21.13
N LEU A 653 -8.69 -61.60 -22.13
CA LEU A 653 -8.95 -62.13 -23.47
C LEU A 653 -7.66 -62.61 -24.14
N LYS A 654 -6.55 -61.89 -23.96
CA LYS A 654 -5.22 -62.30 -24.43
C LYS A 654 -4.81 -63.64 -23.83
N ASP A 655 -5.01 -63.82 -22.53
CA ASP A 655 -4.69 -65.08 -21.84
C ASP A 655 -5.59 -66.23 -22.33
N ALA A 656 -6.89 -65.97 -22.47
CA ALA A 656 -7.84 -66.95 -23.01
C ALA A 656 -7.50 -67.38 -24.43
N TYR A 657 -7.21 -66.44 -25.33
CA TYR A 657 -6.77 -66.75 -26.70
C TYR A 657 -5.43 -67.49 -26.71
N THR A 658 -4.46 -67.08 -25.90
CA THR A 658 -3.17 -67.78 -25.79
C THR A 658 -3.39 -69.24 -25.39
N ASN A 659 -4.22 -69.50 -24.38
CA ASN A 659 -4.55 -70.86 -23.95
C ASN A 659 -5.29 -71.65 -25.05
N GLN A 660 -6.30 -71.05 -25.70
CA GLN A 660 -7.08 -71.70 -26.75
C GLN A 660 -6.22 -72.07 -27.95
N PHE A 661 -5.35 -71.17 -28.41
CA PHE A 661 -4.45 -71.42 -29.53
C PHE A 661 -3.33 -72.41 -29.17
N ASN A 662 -2.85 -72.42 -27.92
CA ASN A 662 -1.91 -73.45 -27.45
C ASN A 662 -2.58 -74.84 -27.43
N GLN A 663 -3.81 -74.97 -26.94
CA GLN A 663 -4.57 -76.23 -26.97
C GLN A 663 -4.88 -76.69 -28.39
N LEU A 664 -5.15 -75.76 -29.30
CA LEU A 664 -5.29 -76.06 -30.73
C LEU A 664 -3.97 -76.58 -31.30
N ASN A 665 -2.84 -75.98 -30.96
CA ASN A 665 -1.52 -76.41 -31.42
C ASN A 665 -1.17 -77.83 -30.90
N LEU A 666 -1.53 -78.15 -29.65
CA LEU A 666 -1.40 -79.50 -29.09
C LEU A 666 -2.30 -80.51 -29.79
N THR A 667 -3.55 -80.14 -30.06
CA THR A 667 -4.51 -81.00 -30.78
C THR A 667 -4.02 -81.25 -32.20
N LEU A 668 -3.56 -80.22 -32.90
CA LEU A 668 -2.99 -80.32 -34.24
C LEU A 668 -1.74 -81.22 -34.25
N SER A 669 -0.86 -81.06 -33.27
CA SER A 669 0.31 -81.93 -33.07
C SER A 669 -0.08 -83.40 -32.82
N SER A 670 -1.14 -83.63 -32.04
CA SER A 670 -1.68 -84.98 -31.80
C SER A 670 -2.30 -85.58 -33.06
N MET A 671 -3.07 -84.80 -33.82
CA MET A 671 -3.66 -85.22 -35.09
C MET A 671 -2.59 -85.55 -36.13
N GLN A 672 -1.51 -84.76 -36.17
CA GLN A 672 -0.34 -85.05 -37.01
C GLN A 672 0.34 -86.35 -36.59
N SER A 673 0.53 -86.55 -35.29
CA SER A 673 1.10 -87.80 -34.76
C SER A 673 0.22 -89.01 -35.08
N THR A 674 -1.11 -88.89 -34.93
CA THR A 674 -2.08 -89.92 -35.33
C THR A 674 -2.10 -90.14 -36.84
N GLN A 675 -2.01 -89.09 -37.66
CA GLN A 675 -1.91 -89.19 -39.11
C GLN A 675 -0.62 -89.91 -39.51
N SER A 676 0.53 -89.53 -38.94
CA SER A 676 1.80 -90.21 -39.15
C SER A 676 1.71 -91.68 -38.74
N TYR A 677 1.11 -91.98 -37.57
CA TYR A 677 0.88 -93.35 -37.11
C TYR A 677 -0.02 -94.16 -38.04
N LEU A 678 -1.16 -93.60 -38.47
CA LEU A 678 -2.07 -94.24 -39.43
C LEU A 678 -1.41 -94.44 -40.79
N THR A 679 -0.62 -93.47 -41.26
CA THR A 679 0.15 -93.60 -42.50
C THR A 679 1.19 -94.72 -42.38
N GLN A 680 1.86 -94.82 -41.22
CA GLN A 680 2.80 -95.90 -40.92
C GLN A 680 2.10 -97.26 -40.86
N GLN A 681 0.94 -97.36 -40.23
CA GLN A 681 0.16 -98.60 -40.15
C GLN A 681 -0.44 -99.01 -41.50
N LEU A 682 -0.94 -98.07 -42.30
CA LEU A 682 -1.42 -98.33 -43.65
C LEU A 682 -0.27 -98.81 -44.55
N ALA A 683 0.92 -98.22 -44.41
CA ALA A 683 2.13 -98.67 -45.09
C ALA A 683 2.60 -100.06 -44.63
N ASN A 684 2.37 -100.43 -43.36
CA ASN A 684 2.69 -101.76 -42.83
C ASN A 684 1.64 -102.83 -43.22
N LEU A 685 0.36 -102.47 -43.29
CA LEU A 685 -0.72 -103.34 -43.76
C LEU A 685 -0.53 -103.69 -45.25
N ALA A 686 -0.10 -102.72 -46.05
CA ALA A 686 0.28 -102.93 -47.46
C ALA A 686 1.48 -103.89 -47.63
N LYS A 687 2.27 -104.15 -46.58
CA LYS A 687 3.39 -105.09 -46.58
C LYS A 687 3.04 -106.47 -46.02
N SER A 688 1.92 -106.64 -45.30
CA SER A 688 1.52 -107.94 -44.72
C SER A 688 0.53 -108.73 -45.56
N SER A 689 0.07 -108.20 -46.71
CA SER A 689 -0.85 -108.86 -47.64
C SER A 689 -0.21 -109.19 -49.00
N GLY A 690 1.11 -109.43 -49.02
CA GLY A 690 1.86 -109.92 -50.18
C GLY A 690 2.40 -111.32 -49.93
#